data_AF-A0A2V6PT24-F1
#
_entry.id   AF-A0A2V6PT24-F1
#
_cell.length_a   1.000
_cell.length_b   1.000
_cell.length_c   1.000
_cell.angle_alpha   90.00
_cell.angle_beta   90.00
_cell.angle_gamma   90.00
#
_symmetry.space_group_name_H-M   'P 1'
#
loop_
_entity.id
_entity.type
_entity.pdbx_description
1 polymer ?
#
loop_
_entity_poly.entity_id
_entity_poly.type
_entity_poly.pdbx_seq_one_letter_code
_entity_poly.pdbx_strand_id
1 'polypeptide(L)'
;MFGLVLAAAPAAQAQDFVLTALVLVNSQSAAGYSINPQAPGEFQRFAERYLEHLQIPYQVMDIATQAPPADLSRRQLIISGHRGVNPGTSWQTAIANAVAGGVGFVNLDSDATVGQQSHIRSVFGASGSSVGGPGSTIRIPQAVVPGGSAPHFITALQRRFRGDPPGDIVYAFHADATGTVPTVRSTLLTGAAGTVIARIGAADALILATTSGQGRAVHVGTLEYLRADRFGFLMGVDDLFWRSLVWAARKPFVVRGYPRLWSLQMDDSLSGWGARVRDLYDPSLTGPVAADGTGGPWRVTGFVFTDNVAPGSADRASVIADINAGRLQVSPHARGLSYGDLYWETQAAQPHTESTWFQTVNDILAWVQGNGGTDRIPFLSRSMVPHFWNLQNFTGSDLWNTLGFRYITEIQRPGMDFFGKTDADRLRLRPFGLYELPPASSPDENYPIYLADNYTVNSRAGLSPQTFFAFTTQIIDLNRYDRQDVAWPNNTRPPDETIDQFEYYTWRLWSSLAPVQIYTHDGSSNYVLSTVPQRQQVIRDVSAWLNAERARHVFMQDVGDYTVARTRSTLTGAQVTGTTLTLTFTGNAATADGQPISTEVLLFQGDTEATPRSVAGFTGGTTVSLGVAGSPAPTTTGLSPAAATAGGPGFTLTVNGTNFAPASQVRWNGANRVTTFVSATQVTAAIPAADIAVAGTAAVTVFTPAPGGGTSNAQTFTITAGSNPAPTTTGLSPAAAPAGGPGFTLTVSGSGFVASSVVRWNGADRATTFVSATQLTAAIPAADLAVAGTAQVTTFTPAPGGGTSNAQPFSILAPGSNFFDDFNRSDSADLGNGWVEKTPGAFSLVGNRVSKAATATGFADNVLYRPAGENMLDGEASVEVRFNSLPPGYAQVFVRGQTGTIANAGTFNGYLLYTDNDPGRALLDRIENGTFVPLAQITIAPALNTTDTFRLRLRATGTNPVALAAFVERFTGTGWAVIGQATIDDTAPTRVATAGTVGFTGYLEGGVYTYDNFTRTNLDGASTNPLPTTTGLSPASAPVGGPGFTLTVNGSGFISGSLVRWNGNDRPTSYVSATQLTAAVPATDLGAAGPAPVTVFNPAPGGGTSNVQYFSVLDASGGFFDDFNRPNSADLGNGWTEKYPPAFSIQNNEVVMIDTGIIDYHDTIVYRPAGEDLRDVELGLEFRVLSTLAFPQLHARVQRDTIEQPDTLDAYLLFVDGFEPSPGRAVIARQAPVAGQFECYMLGIPFPSPLQGTDRYRLR
;
A
#
# COMPACT_ATOMS: atom_id res chain seq x y z
N MET A 1 40.92 -28.43 -15.46
CA MET A 1 41.48 -28.10 -14.13
C MET A 1 41.57 -26.60 -14.00
N PHE A 2 40.60 -25.96 -13.35
CA PHE A 2 40.70 -24.60 -12.81
C PHE A 2 39.88 -24.64 -11.53
N GLY A 3 40.58 -24.62 -10.38
CA GLY A 3 39.95 -24.66 -9.06
C GLY A 3 39.34 -23.31 -8.74
N LEU A 4 38.02 -23.26 -8.59
CA LEU A 4 37.32 -22.15 -7.97
C LEU A 4 37.62 -22.18 -6.47
N VAL A 5 38.35 -21.17 -5.99
CA VAL A 5 38.42 -20.86 -4.56
C VAL A 5 37.12 -20.15 -4.20
N LEU A 6 36.23 -20.86 -3.50
CA LEU A 6 35.14 -20.22 -2.76
C LEU A 6 35.75 -19.43 -1.61
N ALA A 7 35.89 -18.12 -1.79
CA ALA A 7 36.05 -17.20 -0.66
C ALA A 7 34.73 -17.19 0.11
N ALA A 8 34.74 -17.79 1.31
CA ALA A 8 33.63 -17.64 2.25
C ALA A 8 33.40 -16.14 2.51
N ALA A 9 32.18 -15.68 2.27
CA ALA A 9 31.77 -14.33 2.67
C ALA A 9 31.98 -14.19 4.19
N PRO A 10 32.53 -13.07 4.68
CA PRO A 10 32.69 -12.86 6.11
C PRO A 10 31.29 -12.83 6.75
N ALA A 11 31.12 -13.59 7.83
CA ALA A 11 29.94 -13.47 8.68
C ALA A 11 29.80 -11.99 9.09
N ALA A 12 28.60 -11.43 8.93
CA ALA A 12 28.31 -10.05 9.28
C ALA A 12 28.64 -9.82 10.77
N GLN A 13 29.73 -9.09 11.04
CA GLN A 13 30.03 -8.61 12.39
C GLN A 13 28.90 -7.69 12.84
N ALA A 14 28.31 -7.96 14.01
CA ALA A 14 27.43 -7.01 14.69
C ALA A 14 28.22 -5.70 14.87
N GLN A 15 27.77 -4.61 14.27
CA GLN A 15 28.48 -3.33 14.36
C GLN A 15 28.28 -2.71 15.76
N ASP A 16 29.38 -2.35 16.40
CA ASP A 16 29.41 -1.60 17.65
C ASP A 16 29.02 -0.13 17.43
N PHE A 17 28.07 0.38 18.22
CA PHE A 17 27.67 1.79 18.17
C PHE A 17 28.11 2.55 19.40
N VAL A 18 28.58 3.79 19.18
CA VAL A 18 28.81 4.77 20.24
C VAL A 18 27.55 5.62 20.35
N LEU A 19 26.80 5.41 21.44
CA LEU A 19 25.55 6.12 21.70
C LEU A 19 25.78 7.52 22.31
N THR A 20 26.99 7.81 22.80
CA THR A 20 27.38 9.16 23.19
C THR A 20 27.28 10.11 22.00
N ALA A 21 26.37 11.09 22.08
CA ALA A 21 26.14 12.10 21.05
C ALA A 21 27.39 12.96 20.84
N LEU A 22 27.70 13.30 19.59
CA LEU A 22 28.81 14.20 19.27
C LEU A 22 28.28 15.61 19.07
N VAL A 23 28.62 16.54 19.95
CA VAL A 23 28.27 17.95 19.83
C VAL A 23 29.42 18.71 19.19
N LEU A 24 29.16 19.33 18.05
CA LEU A 24 30.10 20.15 17.32
C LEU A 24 29.96 21.60 17.77
N VAL A 25 31.07 22.19 18.21
CA VAL A 25 31.16 23.60 18.58
C VAL A 25 32.34 24.25 17.85
N ASN A 26 32.34 25.57 17.74
CA ASN A 26 33.43 26.33 17.16
C ASN A 26 33.88 27.43 18.13
N SER A 27 35.04 27.23 18.77
CA SER A 27 35.60 28.19 19.75
C SER A 27 36.03 29.53 19.13
N GLN A 28 36.15 29.63 17.81
CA GLN A 28 36.38 30.90 17.12
C GLN A 28 35.11 31.78 17.07
N SER A 29 33.94 31.19 17.31
CA SER A 29 32.67 31.92 17.48
C SER A 29 32.33 32.04 18.97
N ALA A 30 32.95 33.01 19.66
CA ALA A 30 32.77 33.19 21.11
C ALA A 30 31.31 33.45 21.53
N ALA A 31 30.49 34.01 20.63
CA ALA A 31 29.06 34.20 20.86
C ALA A 31 28.28 32.87 20.87
N GLY A 32 28.75 31.87 20.12
CA GLY A 32 28.15 30.55 20.03
C GLY A 32 28.69 29.57 21.08
N TYR A 33 30.02 29.48 21.21
CA TYR A 33 30.69 28.66 22.21
C TYR A 33 31.93 29.38 22.76
N SER A 34 32.02 29.44 24.10
CA SER A 34 33.12 30.11 24.79
C SER A 34 33.86 29.14 25.68
N ILE A 35 35.20 29.09 25.58
CA ILE A 35 36.02 28.30 26.51
C ILE A 35 36.10 28.92 27.91
N ASN A 36 35.65 30.17 28.08
CA ASN A 36 35.57 30.82 29.38
C ASN A 36 34.22 30.52 30.03
N PRO A 37 34.17 29.69 31.09
CA PRO A 37 32.91 29.32 31.74
C PRO A 37 32.20 30.50 32.41
N GLN A 38 32.89 31.63 32.65
CA GLN A 38 32.30 32.86 33.20
C GLN A 38 31.61 33.73 32.13
N ALA A 39 31.86 33.44 30.85
CA ALA A 39 31.26 34.14 29.73
C ALA A 39 30.74 33.13 28.70
N PRO A 40 29.71 32.32 29.05
CA PRO A 40 29.22 31.25 28.18
C PRO A 40 28.57 31.80 26.91
N GLY A 41 28.74 31.06 25.81
CA GLY A 41 28.07 31.31 24.53
C GLY A 41 26.66 30.69 24.47
N GLU A 42 26.04 30.78 23.30
CA GLU A 42 24.69 30.26 23.01
C GLU A 42 24.53 28.76 23.37
N PHE A 43 25.49 27.90 23.02
CA PHE A 43 25.41 26.46 23.31
C PHE A 43 25.25 26.20 24.81
N GLN A 44 26.11 26.80 25.62
CA GLN A 44 26.19 26.61 27.08
C GLN A 44 24.99 27.21 27.82
N ARG A 45 24.39 28.27 27.25
CA ARG A 45 23.20 28.93 27.81
C ARG A 45 21.92 28.18 27.53
N PHE A 46 21.83 27.48 26.40
CA PHE A 46 20.58 26.88 25.94
C PHE A 46 20.70 25.36 25.78
N ALA A 47 21.29 24.91 24.68
CA ALA A 47 21.28 23.49 24.31
C ALA A 47 21.97 22.58 25.33
N GLU A 48 23.10 23.01 25.90
CA GLU A 48 23.84 22.22 26.90
C GLU A 48 23.00 21.92 28.13
N ARG A 49 22.26 22.90 28.65
CA ARG A 49 21.39 22.73 29.82
C ARG A 49 20.28 21.72 29.58
N TYR A 50 19.76 21.64 28.36
CA TYR A 50 18.84 20.58 27.97
C TYR A 50 19.53 19.22 27.96
N LEU A 51 20.73 19.12 27.39
CA LEU A 51 21.49 17.85 27.39
C LEU A 51 21.79 17.38 28.83
N GLU A 52 22.15 18.30 29.73
CA GLU A 52 22.35 18.03 31.16
C GLU A 52 21.04 17.67 31.88
N HIS A 53 19.93 18.38 31.62
CA HIS A 53 18.61 18.09 32.18
C HIS A 53 18.03 16.75 31.69
N LEU A 54 18.40 16.33 30.48
CA LEU A 54 18.00 15.03 29.94
C LEU A 54 19.01 13.94 30.29
N GLN A 55 20.22 14.33 30.75
CA GLN A 55 21.39 13.47 30.93
C GLN A 55 21.62 12.58 29.70
N ILE A 56 21.56 13.20 28.52
CA ILE A 56 21.99 12.57 27.27
C ILE A 56 23.51 12.50 27.32
N PRO A 57 24.15 11.33 27.21
CA PRO A 57 25.62 11.28 27.18
C PRO A 57 26.11 11.97 25.92
N TYR A 58 26.96 12.98 26.07
CA TYR A 58 27.52 13.73 24.94
C TYR A 58 29.02 14.00 25.08
N GLN A 59 29.66 14.23 23.95
CA GLN A 59 31.05 14.65 23.83
C GLN A 59 31.09 15.95 23.03
N VAL A 60 31.66 17.01 23.59
CA VAL A 60 31.92 18.27 22.88
C VAL A 60 33.19 18.12 22.05
N MET A 61 33.13 18.54 20.79
CA MET A 61 34.25 18.55 19.86
C MET A 61 34.37 19.92 19.20
N ASP A 62 35.52 20.57 19.42
CA ASP A 62 35.79 21.89 18.86
C ASP A 62 36.38 21.77 17.46
N ILE A 63 35.55 22.02 16.45
CA ILE A 63 35.92 21.80 15.04
C ILE A 63 37.00 22.77 14.55
N ALA A 64 37.24 23.87 15.28
CA ALA A 64 38.31 24.81 14.94
C ALA A 64 39.70 24.22 15.17
N THR A 65 39.80 23.24 16.06
CA THR A 65 41.09 22.65 16.50
C THR A 65 41.16 21.15 16.26
N GLN A 66 40.05 20.49 15.93
CA GLN A 66 39.95 19.03 15.82
C GLN A 66 39.41 18.60 14.44
N ALA A 67 39.95 17.49 13.93
CA ALA A 67 39.49 16.85 12.69
C ALA A 67 38.33 15.87 12.96
N PRO A 68 37.53 15.49 11.92
CA PRO A 68 36.48 14.50 12.07
C PRO A 68 37.01 13.18 12.64
N PRO A 69 36.40 12.61 13.69
CA PRO A 69 36.87 11.38 14.30
C PRO A 69 36.59 10.17 13.39
N ALA A 70 37.45 9.17 13.42
CA ALA A 70 37.30 7.95 12.61
C ALA A 70 36.03 7.14 12.95
N ASP A 71 35.46 7.36 14.14
CA ASP A 71 34.25 6.68 14.61
C ASP A 71 32.95 7.41 14.26
N LEU A 72 33.00 8.52 13.50
CA LEU A 72 31.82 9.34 13.20
C LEU A 72 30.67 8.53 12.59
N SER A 73 30.97 7.55 11.73
CA SER A 73 29.98 6.65 11.12
C SER A 73 29.35 5.65 12.10
N ARG A 74 29.95 5.45 13.27
CA ARG A 74 29.46 4.59 14.38
C ARG A 74 28.74 5.38 15.47
N ARG A 75 28.71 6.73 15.37
CA ARG A 75 27.95 7.58 16.29
C ARG A 75 26.46 7.40 16.08
N GLN A 76 25.70 7.65 17.13
CA GLN A 76 24.24 7.62 17.07
C GLN A 76 23.64 8.94 16.58
N LEU A 77 24.21 10.06 17.04
CA LEU A 77 23.71 11.40 16.81
C LEU A 77 24.88 12.39 16.75
N ILE A 78 24.83 13.27 15.76
CA ILE A 78 25.67 14.47 15.65
C ILE A 78 24.78 15.69 15.89
N ILE A 79 25.25 16.64 16.69
CA ILE A 79 24.55 17.88 17.00
C ILE A 79 25.45 19.06 16.58
N SER A 80 25.00 19.91 15.66
CA SER A 80 25.64 21.20 15.43
C SER A 80 25.17 22.14 16.54
N GLY A 81 26.06 22.55 17.46
CA GLY A 81 25.67 22.99 18.80
C GLY A 81 25.15 24.43 18.92
N HIS A 82 25.47 25.32 17.98
CA HIS A 82 25.13 26.74 18.09
C HIS A 82 25.15 27.45 16.72
N ARG A 83 24.73 28.71 16.68
CA ARG A 83 24.88 29.59 15.52
C ARG A 83 26.34 29.81 15.14
N GLY A 84 26.66 29.65 13.87
CA GLY A 84 27.99 29.93 13.32
C GLY A 84 29.03 28.85 13.64
N VAL A 85 28.61 27.58 13.67
CA VAL A 85 29.53 26.44 13.81
C VAL A 85 30.48 26.41 12.61
N ASN A 86 29.97 26.62 11.38
CA ASN A 86 30.77 26.80 10.16
C ASN A 86 31.86 25.72 9.94
N PRO A 87 31.49 24.43 9.82
CA PRO A 87 32.43 23.34 9.60
C PRO A 87 33.22 23.49 8.30
N GLY A 88 34.52 23.20 8.35
CA GLY A 88 35.38 23.09 7.16
C GLY A 88 34.96 21.94 6.23
N THR A 89 35.48 21.90 5.00
CA THR A 89 35.05 20.95 3.96
C THR A 89 35.17 19.47 4.38
N SER A 90 36.24 19.10 5.08
CA SER A 90 36.43 17.73 5.61
C SER A 90 35.32 17.33 6.59
N TRP A 91 34.93 18.23 7.47
CA TRP A 91 33.80 18.06 8.39
C TRP A 91 32.48 17.95 7.66
N GLN A 92 32.22 18.83 6.68
CA GLN A 92 30.99 18.78 5.89
C GLN A 92 30.84 17.43 5.17
N THR A 93 31.88 16.96 4.49
CA THR A 93 31.87 15.65 3.83
C THR A 93 31.67 14.50 4.83
N ALA A 94 32.35 14.53 5.97
CA ALA A 94 32.24 13.49 6.98
C ALA A 94 30.83 13.42 7.58
N ILE A 95 30.20 14.56 7.89
CA ILE A 95 28.82 14.64 8.38
C ILE A 95 27.85 14.09 7.33
N ALA A 96 27.93 14.54 6.07
CA ALA A 96 27.05 14.09 5.01
C ALA A 96 27.14 12.56 4.80
N ASN A 97 28.36 12.00 4.80
CA ASN A 97 28.58 10.56 4.67
C ASN A 97 28.05 9.79 5.88
N ALA A 98 28.26 10.30 7.09
CA ALA A 98 27.76 9.67 8.31
C ALA A 98 26.22 9.64 8.32
N VAL A 99 25.57 10.75 7.99
CA VAL A 99 24.10 10.84 7.91
C VAL A 99 23.55 9.93 6.81
N ALA A 100 24.14 9.95 5.61
CA ALA A 100 23.74 9.04 4.55
C ALA A 100 23.89 7.56 4.96
N GLY A 101 24.90 7.23 5.77
CA GLY A 101 25.10 5.92 6.37
C GLY A 101 24.20 5.60 7.57
N GLY A 102 23.37 6.55 8.02
CA GLY A 102 22.34 6.33 9.04
C GLY A 102 22.50 7.11 10.33
N VAL A 103 23.58 7.88 10.52
CA VAL A 103 23.79 8.64 11.76
C VAL A 103 22.75 9.76 11.85
N GLY A 104 22.19 9.99 13.04
CA GLY A 104 21.27 11.11 13.25
C GLY A 104 21.97 12.45 13.17
N PHE A 105 21.28 13.50 12.74
CA PHE A 105 21.82 14.86 12.74
C PHE A 105 20.80 15.89 13.26
N VAL A 106 21.14 16.63 14.31
CA VAL A 106 20.37 17.80 14.73
C VAL A 106 21.19 19.05 14.47
N ASN A 107 20.72 19.89 13.55
CA ASN A 107 21.36 21.16 13.22
C ASN A 107 20.75 22.30 14.04
N LEU A 108 21.47 22.77 15.06
CA LEU A 108 21.15 23.99 15.79
C LEU A 108 21.92 25.21 15.25
N ASP A 109 22.71 25.04 14.18
CA ASP A 109 23.33 26.16 13.50
C ASP A 109 22.25 26.96 12.75
N SER A 110 21.86 28.05 13.40
CA SER A 110 20.88 29.02 12.92
C SER A 110 21.55 30.19 12.18
N ASP A 111 22.79 30.07 11.70
CA ASP A 111 23.44 31.12 10.93
C ASP A 111 22.72 31.37 9.60
N ALA A 112 22.58 32.64 9.21
CA ALA A 112 21.86 33.02 8.00
C ALA A 112 22.46 32.41 6.71
N THR A 113 23.72 31.98 6.74
CA THR A 113 24.45 31.39 5.61
C THR A 113 24.53 29.85 5.64
N VAL A 114 23.97 29.20 6.67
CA VAL A 114 24.10 27.75 6.90
C VAL A 114 23.68 26.90 5.69
N GLY A 115 22.67 27.33 4.93
CA GLY A 115 22.20 26.64 3.72
C GLY A 115 23.18 26.67 2.53
N GLN A 116 24.27 27.42 2.62
CA GLN A 116 25.36 27.38 1.63
C GLN A 116 26.31 26.20 1.85
N GLN A 117 26.32 25.62 3.05
CA GLN A 117 27.24 24.55 3.41
C GLN A 117 26.81 23.23 2.77
N SER A 118 27.76 22.52 2.16
CA SER A 118 27.49 21.34 1.31
C SER A 118 26.77 20.21 2.05
N HIS A 119 27.08 19.99 3.33
CA HIS A 119 26.41 18.97 4.14
C HIS A 119 24.95 19.32 4.43
N ILE A 120 24.61 20.59 4.65
CA ILE A 120 23.22 21.04 4.84
C ILE A 120 22.42 20.84 3.55
N ARG A 121 23.00 21.19 2.40
CA ARG A 121 22.39 20.93 1.09
C ARG A 121 22.16 19.43 0.84
N SER A 122 23.15 18.61 1.18
CA SER A 122 23.05 17.15 1.03
C SER A 122 22.04 16.51 1.98
N VAL A 123 21.95 17.00 3.22
CA VAL A 123 21.11 16.39 4.25
C VAL A 123 19.66 16.89 4.17
N PHE A 124 19.44 18.18 3.95
CA PHE A 124 18.09 18.76 3.93
C PHE A 124 17.55 19.03 2.52
N GLY A 125 18.34 18.83 1.46
CA GLY A 125 17.96 19.21 0.10
C GLY A 125 17.88 20.72 -0.12
N ALA A 126 18.44 21.52 0.80
CA ALA A 126 18.39 22.97 0.73
C ALA A 126 19.23 23.52 -0.43
N SER A 127 18.77 24.59 -1.07
CA SER A 127 19.54 25.34 -2.07
C SER A 127 20.24 26.57 -1.47
N GLY A 128 19.80 27.01 -0.30
CA GLY A 128 20.32 28.15 0.44
C GLY A 128 19.59 28.32 1.77
N SER A 129 19.76 29.48 2.40
CA SER A 129 19.04 29.85 3.62
C SER A 129 18.73 31.35 3.65
N SER A 130 17.72 31.73 4.45
CA SER A 130 17.34 33.12 4.69
C SER A 130 16.88 33.32 6.13
N VAL A 131 16.84 34.57 6.59
CA VAL A 131 16.27 34.91 7.90
C VAL A 131 14.78 35.17 7.73
N GLY A 132 13.96 34.47 8.52
CA GLY A 132 12.51 34.63 8.56
C GLY A 132 12.05 35.98 9.11
N GLY A 133 10.74 36.18 9.09
CA GLY A 133 10.05 37.28 9.77
C GLY A 133 10.14 37.19 11.29
N PRO A 134 9.94 38.32 11.99
CA PRO A 134 9.84 38.32 13.44
C PRO A 134 8.53 37.65 13.89
N GLY A 135 8.60 36.78 14.90
CA GLY A 135 7.42 36.16 15.50
C GLY A 135 7.52 36.05 17.01
N SER A 136 6.37 36.10 17.67
CA SER A 136 6.19 36.03 19.14
C SER A 136 5.38 34.83 19.60
N THR A 137 5.22 33.81 18.74
CA THR A 137 4.50 32.57 19.06
C THR A 137 5.23 31.39 18.47
N ILE A 138 5.14 30.24 19.16
CA ILE A 138 5.45 28.93 18.58
C ILE A 138 4.12 28.29 18.21
N ARG A 139 3.98 27.86 16.95
CA ARG A 139 2.80 27.17 16.46
C ARG A 139 3.12 25.76 16.05
N ILE A 140 2.35 24.80 16.54
CA ILE A 140 2.46 23.39 16.19
C ILE A 140 1.29 23.06 15.26
N PRO A 141 1.56 22.70 13.99
CA PRO A 141 0.50 22.42 13.03
C PRO A 141 -0.44 21.32 13.51
N GLN A 142 -1.76 21.50 13.34
CA GLN A 142 -2.76 20.47 13.70
C GLN A 142 -2.49 19.13 13.01
N ALA A 143 -1.92 19.16 11.80
CA ALA A 143 -1.64 17.95 11.04
C ALA A 143 -0.68 17.00 11.78
N VAL A 144 0.28 17.53 12.55
CA VAL A 144 1.36 16.73 13.14
C VAL A 144 1.12 16.32 14.59
N VAL A 145 0.10 16.84 15.26
CA VAL A 145 -0.22 16.47 16.65
C VAL A 145 -1.00 15.14 16.71
N PRO A 146 -1.12 14.48 17.87
CA PRO A 146 -1.97 13.29 18.03
C PRO A 146 -3.40 13.55 17.54
N GLY A 147 -3.92 12.63 16.71
CA GLY A 147 -5.23 12.77 16.06
C GLY A 147 -5.27 13.69 14.83
N GLY A 148 -4.13 14.27 14.43
CA GLY A 148 -3.98 15.01 13.17
C GLY A 148 -3.93 14.10 11.93
N SER A 149 -3.86 14.70 10.74
CA SER A 149 -3.80 13.98 9.46
C SER A 149 -2.45 13.29 9.18
N ALA A 150 -1.38 13.71 9.86
CA ALA A 150 -0.03 13.18 9.72
C ALA A 150 0.73 13.26 11.06
N PRO A 151 0.26 12.56 12.11
CA PRO A 151 0.82 12.67 13.45
C PRO A 151 2.30 12.31 13.46
N HIS A 152 3.11 13.07 14.19
CA HIS A 152 4.57 12.91 14.22
C HIS A 152 5.06 12.60 15.64
N PHE A 153 6.09 11.74 15.76
CA PHE A 153 6.66 11.36 17.05
C PHE A 153 7.11 12.57 17.90
N ILE A 154 7.69 13.59 17.24
CA ILE A 154 8.22 14.78 17.91
C ILE A 154 7.13 15.55 18.67
N THR A 155 5.90 15.52 18.19
CA THR A 155 4.73 16.22 18.74
C THR A 155 3.81 15.29 19.52
N ALA A 156 4.22 14.06 19.81
CA ALA A 156 3.32 13.04 20.37
C ALA A 156 2.79 13.36 21.78
N LEU A 157 3.42 14.26 22.54
CA LEU A 157 2.90 14.72 23.84
C LEU A 157 2.06 15.98 23.72
N GLN A 158 2.01 16.62 22.55
CA GLN A 158 1.28 17.86 22.36
C GLN A 158 -0.21 17.63 22.47
N ARG A 159 -0.87 18.42 23.32
CA ARG A 159 -2.30 18.30 23.58
C ARG A 159 -2.93 19.65 23.83
N ARG A 160 -4.26 19.67 23.75
CA ARG A 160 -5.09 20.83 24.04
C ARG A 160 -5.61 20.76 25.46
N PHE A 161 -5.78 21.93 26.05
CA PHE A 161 -6.36 22.15 27.37
C PHE A 161 -7.56 23.10 27.27
N ARG A 162 -8.32 23.22 28.36
CA ARG A 162 -9.54 24.03 28.43
C ARG A 162 -9.26 25.46 27.99
N GLY A 163 -10.04 25.96 27.02
CA GLY A 163 -9.90 27.31 26.47
C GLY A 163 -8.95 27.42 25.27
N ASP A 164 -8.23 26.37 24.88
CA ASP A 164 -7.39 26.41 23.69
C ASP A 164 -8.25 26.43 22.41
N PRO A 165 -8.00 27.35 21.46
CA PRO A 165 -8.80 27.49 20.24
C PRO A 165 -8.53 26.33 19.26
N PRO A 166 -9.51 25.84 18.45
CA PRO A 166 -9.28 24.76 17.48
C PRO A 166 -8.21 25.14 16.42
N GLY A 167 -7.62 24.15 15.74
CA GLY A 167 -6.57 24.37 14.72
C GLY A 167 -5.16 23.97 15.17
N ASP A 168 -4.19 24.83 14.94
CA ASP A 168 -2.82 24.68 15.45
C ASP A 168 -2.79 24.89 16.97
N ILE A 169 -1.86 24.23 17.67
CA ILE A 169 -1.56 24.55 19.07
C ILE A 169 -0.61 25.74 19.09
N VAL A 170 -0.98 26.79 19.81
CA VAL A 170 -0.26 28.07 19.82
C VAL A 170 0.26 28.37 21.21
N TYR A 171 1.58 28.48 21.31
CA TYR A 171 2.26 28.93 22.52
C TYR A 171 2.75 30.36 22.33
N ALA A 172 2.33 31.26 23.22
CA ALA A 172 2.70 32.67 23.16
C ALA A 172 3.98 32.95 23.96
N PHE A 173 4.83 33.83 23.42
CA PHE A 173 5.94 34.41 24.17
C PHE A 173 5.43 35.37 25.23
N HIS A 174 6.31 35.65 26.18
CA HIS A 174 6.03 36.39 27.39
C HIS A 174 6.31 37.88 27.19
N ALA A 175 5.57 38.73 27.89
CA ALA A 175 5.80 40.16 27.83
C ALA A 175 6.94 40.55 28.78
N ASP A 176 7.85 41.40 28.30
CA ASP A 176 8.95 41.92 29.10
C ASP A 176 8.46 42.88 30.21
N ALA A 177 9.40 43.43 30.99
CA ALA A 177 9.11 44.35 32.09
C ALA A 177 8.36 45.64 31.68
N THR A 178 8.29 45.96 30.38
CA THR A 178 7.54 47.09 29.83
C THR A 178 6.17 46.69 29.25
N GLY A 179 5.84 45.40 29.28
CA GLY A 179 4.63 44.84 28.65
C GLY A 179 4.80 44.56 27.16
N THR A 180 6.01 44.66 26.61
CA THR A 180 6.29 44.39 25.20
C THR A 180 6.55 42.91 24.99
N VAL A 181 5.84 42.26 24.05
CA VAL A 181 6.14 40.87 23.68
C VAL A 181 7.28 40.87 22.65
N PRO A 182 8.47 40.38 23.02
CA PRO A 182 9.62 40.34 22.13
C PRO A 182 9.42 39.31 21.02
N THR A 183 10.15 39.48 19.93
CA THR A 183 10.08 38.60 18.76
C THR A 183 11.42 37.92 18.51
N VAL A 184 11.37 36.72 17.92
CA VAL A 184 12.55 35.99 17.44
C VAL A 184 12.41 35.74 15.94
N ARG A 185 13.51 35.40 15.28
CA ARG A 185 13.54 35.05 13.86
C ARG A 185 14.13 33.66 13.69
N SER A 186 13.50 32.85 12.86
CA SER A 186 14.00 31.54 12.47
C SER A 186 14.88 31.66 11.23
N THR A 187 15.96 30.91 11.16
CA THR A 187 16.68 30.66 9.91
C THR A 187 15.94 29.59 9.11
N LEU A 188 15.59 29.95 7.88
CA LEU A 188 14.81 29.12 6.95
C LEU A 188 15.74 28.50 5.92
N LEU A 189 15.65 27.19 5.73
CA LEU A 189 16.37 26.49 4.66
C LEU A 189 15.55 26.54 3.36
N THR A 190 16.03 27.28 2.37
CA THR A 190 15.33 27.48 1.09
C THR A 190 15.28 26.17 0.30
N GLY A 191 14.07 25.74 -0.08
CA GLY A 191 13.85 24.52 -0.86
C GLY A 191 14.12 23.22 -0.10
N ALA A 192 14.32 23.28 1.22
CA ALA A 192 14.56 22.08 2.02
C ALA A 192 13.33 21.16 2.03
N ALA A 193 13.59 19.85 1.93
CA ALA A 193 12.56 18.82 2.02
C ALA A 193 12.36 18.41 3.49
N GLY A 194 11.12 18.18 3.90
CA GLY A 194 10.80 17.65 5.23
C GLY A 194 9.44 18.10 5.75
N THR A 195 9.10 17.61 6.93
CA THR A 195 7.88 17.97 7.66
C THR A 195 8.18 19.12 8.60
N VAL A 196 7.39 20.20 8.52
CA VAL A 196 7.45 21.30 9.49
C VAL A 196 6.72 20.88 10.76
N ILE A 197 7.47 20.70 11.84
CA ILE A 197 6.98 20.25 13.15
C ILE A 197 6.47 21.42 13.99
N ALA A 198 7.14 22.56 13.92
CA ALA A 198 6.76 23.78 14.61
C ALA A 198 7.15 25.01 13.80
N ARG A 199 6.47 26.13 14.03
CA ARG A 199 6.70 27.42 13.37
C ARG A 199 6.94 28.54 14.38
N ILE A 200 7.77 29.52 14.03
CA ILE A 200 7.77 30.85 14.62
C ILE A 200 6.73 31.70 13.88
N GLY A 201 5.81 32.31 14.63
CA GLY A 201 4.71 33.07 14.05
C GLY A 201 3.81 32.19 13.18
N ALA A 202 3.23 32.77 12.13
CA ALA A 202 2.26 32.08 11.27
C ALA A 202 2.90 31.13 10.23
N ALA A 203 4.13 31.39 9.80
CA ALA A 203 4.67 30.79 8.57
C ALA A 203 6.06 30.17 8.71
N ASP A 204 6.93 30.72 9.55
CA ASP A 204 8.36 30.41 9.46
C ASP A 204 8.70 29.13 10.23
N ALA A 205 9.26 28.11 9.57
CA ALA A 205 9.59 26.85 10.21
C ALA A 205 10.61 27.06 11.36
N LEU A 206 10.25 26.63 12.57
CA LEU A 206 11.14 26.54 13.73
C LEU A 206 11.85 25.19 13.73
N ILE A 207 11.09 24.10 13.54
CA ILE A 207 11.61 22.73 13.53
C ILE A 207 11.21 22.08 12.21
N LEU A 208 12.21 21.68 11.43
CA LEU A 208 12.05 20.93 10.18
C LEU A 208 12.67 19.54 10.35
N ALA A 209 11.87 18.49 10.17
CA ALA A 209 12.30 17.09 10.28
C ALA A 209 12.34 16.42 8.90
N THR A 210 13.43 15.70 8.60
CA THR A 210 13.63 15.07 7.30
C THR A 210 14.47 13.79 7.39
N THR A 211 14.59 13.09 6.27
CA THR A 211 15.42 11.88 6.11
C THR A 211 16.41 12.08 4.97
N SER A 212 17.65 11.62 5.13
CA SER A 212 18.68 11.66 4.09
C SER A 212 19.54 10.40 4.11
N GLY A 213 19.57 9.70 2.98
CA GLY A 213 20.10 8.33 2.92
C GLY A 213 19.39 7.43 3.94
N GLN A 214 20.15 6.81 4.84
CA GLN A 214 19.62 6.00 5.94
C GLN A 214 19.38 6.80 7.23
N GLY A 215 19.79 8.07 7.27
CA GLY A 215 19.78 8.90 8.46
C GLY A 215 18.54 9.79 8.56
N ARG A 216 18.33 10.33 9.75
CA ARG A 216 17.29 11.31 10.04
C ARG A 216 17.93 12.60 10.50
N ALA A 217 17.33 13.71 10.08
CA ALA A 217 17.87 15.01 10.39
C ALA A 217 16.77 15.98 10.85
N VAL A 218 17.10 16.80 11.84
CA VAL A 218 16.25 17.89 12.31
C VAL A 218 17.02 19.19 12.22
N HIS A 219 16.40 20.22 11.65
CA HIS A 219 16.91 21.59 11.73
C HIS A 219 16.06 22.39 12.71
N VAL A 220 16.72 23.04 13.67
CA VAL A 220 16.12 24.02 14.58
C VAL A 220 16.58 25.40 14.15
N GLY A 221 15.66 26.20 13.61
CA GLY A 221 16.01 27.45 12.94
C GLY A 221 16.39 28.59 13.88
N THR A 222 16.11 28.50 15.19
CA THR A 222 16.65 29.43 16.20
C THR A 222 16.60 28.80 17.60
N LEU A 223 17.60 29.09 18.44
CA LEU A 223 17.59 28.75 19.86
C LEU A 223 17.07 29.89 20.74
N GLU A 224 16.76 31.06 20.18
CA GLU A 224 16.35 32.24 20.95
C GLU A 224 15.01 32.04 21.69
N TYR A 225 14.16 31.10 21.25
CA TYR A 225 12.95 30.74 21.99
C TYR A 225 13.26 30.06 23.34
N LEU A 226 14.47 29.52 23.55
CA LEU A 226 14.87 28.93 24.82
C LEU A 226 15.32 29.97 25.86
N ARG A 227 15.37 31.26 25.49
CA ARG A 227 15.70 32.31 26.44
C ARG A 227 14.61 32.48 27.48
N ALA A 228 15.06 32.69 28.72
CA ALA A 228 14.16 32.91 29.85
C ALA A 228 13.36 34.20 29.73
N ASP A 229 13.90 35.22 29.02
CA ASP A 229 13.23 36.50 28.75
C ASP A 229 12.33 36.47 27.50
N ARG A 230 12.06 35.29 26.93
CA ARG A 230 11.20 35.11 25.75
C ARG A 230 10.11 34.08 26.02
N PHE A 231 10.52 32.83 26.15
CA PHE A 231 9.64 31.70 26.36
C PHE A 231 10.27 30.81 27.42
N GLY A 232 11.40 30.18 27.12
CA GLY A 232 12.20 29.49 28.14
C GLY A 232 11.81 28.03 28.37
N PHE A 233 12.33 27.45 29.46
CA PHE A 233 12.16 26.03 29.82
C PHE A 233 10.85 25.79 30.57
N LEU A 234 10.33 24.56 30.52
CA LEU A 234 9.02 24.19 31.03
C LEU A 234 7.95 25.09 30.44
N MET A 235 7.94 25.29 29.13
CA MET A 235 6.93 26.10 28.43
C MET A 235 5.99 25.32 27.50
N GLY A 236 6.16 23.99 27.48
CA GLY A 236 5.21 23.06 26.85
C GLY A 236 5.63 22.68 25.45
N VAL A 237 6.84 23.06 25.06
CA VAL A 237 7.48 22.69 23.78
C VAL A 237 8.81 21.98 24.01
N ASP A 238 9.17 21.74 25.26
CA ASP A 238 10.43 21.10 25.68
C ASP A 238 10.56 19.69 25.11
N ASP A 239 9.43 18.99 24.95
CA ASP A 239 9.32 17.72 24.23
C ASP A 239 9.66 17.83 22.77
N LEU A 240 9.34 18.94 22.11
CA LEU A 240 9.75 19.13 20.72
C LEU A 240 11.27 19.12 20.58
N PHE A 241 12.00 19.67 21.55
CA PHE A 241 13.46 19.65 21.56
C PHE A 241 14.00 18.24 21.81
N TRP A 242 13.65 17.60 22.95
CA TRP A 242 14.25 16.31 23.27
C TRP A 242 13.76 15.19 22.34
N ARG A 243 12.51 15.22 21.88
CA ARG A 243 12.01 14.26 20.89
C ARG A 243 12.63 14.46 19.52
N SER A 244 13.06 15.68 19.18
CA SER A 244 13.88 15.90 17.97
C SER A 244 15.21 15.16 18.05
N LEU A 245 15.89 15.21 19.20
CA LEU A 245 17.12 14.44 19.44
C LEU A 245 16.86 12.94 19.33
N VAL A 246 15.82 12.45 20.02
CA VAL A 246 15.43 11.04 20.03
C VAL A 246 15.07 10.56 18.62
N TRP A 247 14.26 11.33 17.88
CA TRP A 247 13.77 10.95 16.55
C TRP A 247 14.88 10.93 15.51
N ALA A 248 15.79 11.92 15.55
CA ALA A 248 16.91 12.00 14.64
C ALA A 248 17.94 10.89 14.90
N ALA A 249 18.18 10.57 16.17
CA ALA A 249 19.17 9.57 16.56
C ALA A 249 18.88 8.17 15.99
N ARG A 250 19.95 7.41 15.70
CA ARG A 250 19.85 5.94 15.59
C ARG A 250 19.23 5.36 16.85
N LYS A 251 18.74 4.13 16.83
CA LYS A 251 18.25 3.45 18.04
C LYS A 251 19.25 2.38 18.48
N PRO A 252 19.30 2.00 19.78
CA PRO A 252 18.51 2.55 20.87
C PRO A 252 19.08 3.87 21.38
N PHE A 253 18.24 4.86 21.67
CA PHE A 253 18.66 6.12 22.29
C PHE A 253 18.33 6.11 23.78
N VAL A 254 19.20 6.68 24.60
CA VAL A 254 19.04 6.70 26.05
C VAL A 254 19.01 8.13 26.54
N VAL A 255 18.00 8.45 27.33
CA VAL A 255 17.97 9.64 28.17
C VAL A 255 17.79 9.17 29.60
N ARG A 256 18.30 9.90 30.59
CA ARG A 256 17.97 9.56 31.98
C ARG A 256 16.66 10.21 32.40
N GLY A 257 16.49 11.50 32.07
CA GLY A 257 15.31 12.30 32.45
C GLY A 257 14.92 12.13 33.92
N TYR A 258 13.71 12.57 34.26
CA TYR A 258 13.01 12.14 35.47
C TYR A 258 11.85 11.22 35.08
N PRO A 259 11.60 10.14 35.83
CA PRO A 259 10.39 9.34 35.63
C PRO A 259 9.17 10.18 35.98
N ARG A 260 7.97 9.64 35.73
CA ARG A 260 6.68 10.29 36.04
C ARG A 260 6.38 10.33 37.55
N LEU A 261 7.35 10.80 38.35
CA LEU A 261 7.18 11.08 39.77
C LEU A 261 6.14 12.19 39.92
N TRP A 262 5.22 11.98 40.84
CA TRP A 262 4.14 12.90 41.13
C TRP A 262 3.97 13.01 42.64
N SER A 263 4.19 14.19 43.18
CA SER A 263 4.05 14.49 44.61
C SER A 263 3.06 15.61 44.82
N LEU A 264 2.29 15.54 45.90
CA LEU A 264 1.42 16.62 46.34
C LEU A 264 1.99 17.24 47.62
N GLN A 265 2.35 18.51 47.52
CA GLN A 265 2.66 19.37 48.65
C GLN A 265 1.40 20.12 49.06
N MET A 266 1.03 20.03 50.35
CA MET A 266 -0.10 20.77 50.91
C MET A 266 0.35 21.61 52.11
N ASP A 267 0.25 22.92 51.98
CA ASP A 267 0.66 23.88 53.01
C ASP A 267 -0.56 24.38 53.82
N ASP A 268 -0.30 25.02 54.95
CA ASP A 268 -1.26 25.75 55.78
C ASP A 268 -2.45 24.95 56.32
N SER A 269 -2.20 23.82 56.99
CA SER A 269 -3.26 22.99 57.60
C SER A 269 -4.16 23.79 58.56
N LEU A 270 -5.48 23.73 58.40
CA LEU A 270 -6.48 24.26 59.34
C LEU A 270 -7.14 23.15 60.18
N SER A 271 -7.93 23.54 61.18
CA SER A 271 -8.75 22.59 61.95
C SER A 271 -9.60 21.69 61.04
N GLY A 272 -9.64 20.40 61.36
CA GLY A 272 -10.29 19.34 60.57
C GLY A 272 -9.46 18.81 59.39
N TRP A 273 -8.21 19.25 59.22
CA TRP A 273 -7.37 18.85 58.09
C TRP A 273 -7.10 17.35 58.05
N GLY A 274 -6.86 16.71 59.21
CA GLY A 274 -6.57 15.28 59.28
C GLY A 274 -7.71 14.41 58.73
N ALA A 275 -8.95 14.88 58.83
CA ALA A 275 -10.10 14.23 58.21
C ALA A 275 -10.20 14.49 56.70
N ARG A 276 -9.95 15.73 56.25
CA ARG A 276 -10.06 16.12 54.83
C ARG A 276 -8.97 15.48 53.97
N VAL A 277 -7.72 15.51 54.42
CA VAL A 277 -6.54 15.06 53.64
C VAL A 277 -6.61 13.58 53.25
N ARG A 278 -7.43 12.78 53.96
CA ARG A 278 -7.66 11.36 53.66
C ARG A 278 -8.27 11.10 52.30
N ASP A 279 -9.11 12.02 51.80
CA ASP A 279 -9.70 11.88 50.47
C ASP A 279 -8.60 11.75 49.39
N LEU A 280 -7.44 12.38 49.60
CA LEU A 280 -6.32 12.39 48.64
C LEU A 280 -5.58 11.05 48.55
N TYR A 281 -5.73 10.17 49.53
CA TYR A 281 -5.06 8.87 49.54
C TYR A 281 -6.01 7.72 49.84
N ASP A 282 -7.31 7.93 49.63
CA ASP A 282 -8.33 6.88 49.63
C ASP A 282 -8.26 6.11 48.30
N PRO A 283 -7.90 4.81 48.30
CA PRO A 283 -7.82 4.02 47.07
C PRO A 283 -9.16 3.86 46.35
N SER A 284 -10.30 4.07 47.01
CA SER A 284 -11.61 4.07 46.35
C SER A 284 -11.82 5.30 45.45
N LEU A 285 -11.08 6.38 45.70
CA LEU A 285 -11.08 7.60 44.89
C LEU A 285 -9.89 7.64 43.94
N THR A 286 -8.72 7.16 44.39
CA THR A 286 -7.45 7.33 43.68
C THR A 286 -7.02 6.10 42.87
N GLY A 287 -7.64 4.95 43.10
CA GLY A 287 -7.24 3.68 42.52
C GLY A 287 -6.11 2.99 43.31
N PRO A 288 -5.81 1.72 42.97
CA PRO A 288 -4.75 0.94 43.60
C PRO A 288 -3.37 1.17 42.94
N VAL A 289 -2.30 0.82 43.68
CA VAL A 289 -0.93 0.83 43.15
C VAL A 289 -0.73 -0.44 42.34
N ALA A 290 -0.36 -0.30 41.06
CA ALA A 290 0.04 -1.40 40.20
C ALA A 290 1.39 -2.00 40.63
N ALA A 291 1.69 -3.22 40.17
CA ALA A 291 2.90 -3.95 40.55
C ALA A 291 4.21 -3.22 40.18
N ASP A 292 4.17 -2.33 39.19
CA ASP A 292 5.30 -1.51 38.76
C ASP A 292 5.44 -0.18 39.52
N GLY A 293 4.64 0.01 40.58
CA GLY A 293 4.65 1.21 41.43
C GLY A 293 3.87 2.40 40.86
N THR A 294 3.12 2.21 39.76
CA THR A 294 2.29 3.26 39.16
C THR A 294 0.87 3.24 39.71
N GLY A 295 0.18 4.38 39.64
CA GLY A 295 -1.18 4.56 40.13
C GLY A 295 -1.31 4.89 41.62
N GLY A 296 -2.51 5.32 42.02
CA GLY A 296 -2.81 5.80 43.38
C GLY A 296 -2.62 4.76 44.49
N PRO A 297 -2.62 5.14 45.78
CA PRO A 297 -3.06 6.43 46.28
C PRO A 297 -2.02 7.55 46.17
N TRP A 298 -2.47 8.81 46.21
CA TRP A 298 -1.55 9.95 46.18
C TRP A 298 -0.69 9.97 47.44
N ARG A 299 0.53 10.51 47.31
CA ARG A 299 1.46 10.70 48.43
C ARG A 299 1.52 12.17 48.76
N VAL A 300 0.95 12.52 49.91
CA VAL A 300 0.83 13.90 50.37
C VAL A 300 1.91 14.19 51.40
N THR A 301 2.65 15.27 51.19
CA THR A 301 3.51 15.85 52.23
C THR A 301 2.84 17.12 52.75
N GLY A 302 2.37 17.07 53.99
CA GLY A 302 1.70 18.19 54.65
C GLY A 302 2.68 19.10 55.38
N PHE A 303 2.71 20.38 55.02
CA PHE A 303 3.46 21.41 55.74
C PHE A 303 2.49 22.08 56.70
N VAL A 304 2.51 21.61 57.94
CA VAL A 304 1.42 21.83 58.91
C VAL A 304 1.71 22.98 59.86
N PHE A 305 0.63 23.64 60.28
CA PHE A 305 0.65 24.56 61.41
C PHE A 305 0.62 23.77 62.72
N THR A 306 1.63 23.95 63.57
CA THR A 306 1.78 23.14 64.78
C THR A 306 0.64 23.34 65.77
N ASP A 307 0.00 24.51 65.79
CA ASP A 307 -1.16 24.82 66.64
C ASP A 307 -2.43 24.09 66.18
N ASN A 308 -2.57 23.85 64.87
CA ASN A 308 -3.71 23.13 64.30
C ASN A 308 -3.54 21.61 64.40
N VAL A 309 -2.30 21.12 64.48
CA VAL A 309 -1.96 19.72 64.77
C VAL A 309 -1.34 19.60 66.18
N ALA A 310 -1.95 20.28 67.15
CA ALA A 310 -1.47 20.35 68.53
C ALA A 310 -1.57 18.99 69.27
N PRO A 311 -0.67 18.71 70.23
CA PRO A 311 -0.78 17.56 71.13
C PRO A 311 -2.18 17.42 71.75
N GLY A 312 -2.73 16.21 71.70
CA GLY A 312 -4.07 15.87 72.20
C GLY A 312 -5.25 16.23 71.29
N SER A 313 -5.02 16.85 70.12
CA SER A 313 -6.12 17.17 69.18
C SER A 313 -6.62 15.95 68.40
N ALA A 314 -7.89 15.99 67.97
CA ALA A 314 -8.48 14.94 67.14
C ALA A 314 -7.79 14.80 65.76
N ASP A 315 -7.36 15.92 65.18
CA ASP A 315 -6.59 15.94 63.93
C ASP A 315 -5.21 15.29 64.10
N ARG A 316 -4.56 15.46 65.25
CA ARG A 316 -3.26 14.86 65.50
C ARG A 316 -3.32 13.34 65.59
N ALA A 317 -4.34 12.79 66.24
CA ALA A 317 -4.53 11.34 66.34
C ALA A 317 -4.72 10.69 64.95
N SER A 318 -5.52 11.32 64.07
CA SER A 318 -5.73 10.83 62.71
C SER A 318 -4.45 10.93 61.87
N VAL A 319 -3.75 12.06 61.93
CA VAL A 319 -2.46 12.28 61.25
C VAL A 319 -1.41 11.24 61.68
N ILE A 320 -1.26 10.97 62.98
CA ILE A 320 -0.31 9.95 63.48
C ILE A 320 -0.66 8.56 62.93
N ALA A 321 -1.94 8.20 62.91
CA ALA A 321 -2.39 6.92 62.36
C ALA A 321 -2.02 6.79 60.87
N ASP A 322 -2.24 7.86 60.10
CA ASP A 322 -1.96 7.85 58.65
C ASP A 322 -0.45 7.93 58.33
N ILE A 323 0.37 8.57 59.19
CA ILE A 323 1.85 8.49 59.11
C ILE A 323 2.35 7.07 59.37
N ASN A 324 1.86 6.42 60.43
CA ASN A 324 2.25 5.04 60.76
C ASN A 324 1.82 4.03 59.70
N ALA A 325 0.69 4.28 59.04
CA ALA A 325 0.23 3.51 57.89
C ALA A 325 1.01 3.82 56.60
N GLY A 326 1.97 4.76 56.65
CA GLY A 326 2.79 5.18 55.52
C GLY A 326 2.01 5.93 54.44
N ARG A 327 0.86 6.55 54.76
CA ARG A 327 -0.02 7.27 53.82
C ARG A 327 0.25 8.77 53.75
N LEU A 328 0.76 9.34 54.83
CA LEU A 328 1.00 10.78 55.00
C LEU A 328 2.41 11.02 55.54
N GLN A 329 3.05 12.11 55.12
CA GLN A 329 4.21 12.69 55.79
C GLN A 329 3.90 14.13 56.19
N VAL A 330 4.52 14.61 57.27
CA VAL A 330 4.35 15.99 57.73
C VAL A 330 5.67 16.66 58.09
N SER A 331 5.71 17.98 57.92
CA SER A 331 6.78 18.86 58.39
C SER A 331 6.17 20.12 59.02
N PRO A 332 6.78 20.70 60.06
CA PRO A 332 6.37 21.98 60.63
C PRO A 332 6.58 23.13 59.64
N HIS A 333 5.56 23.98 59.47
CA HIS A 333 5.57 25.10 58.52
C HIS A 333 5.54 26.47 59.22
N ALA A 334 4.62 26.65 60.17
CA ALA A 334 4.53 27.79 61.11
C ALA A 334 3.78 27.34 62.39
N ARG A 335 3.66 28.17 63.43
CA ARG A 335 2.79 27.82 64.57
C ARG A 335 1.32 27.97 64.20
N GLY A 336 0.96 29.09 63.56
CA GLY A 336 -0.37 29.37 63.02
C GLY A 336 -0.34 30.42 61.90
N LEU A 337 -1.49 31.06 61.63
CA LEU A 337 -1.63 32.08 60.58
C LEU A 337 -0.85 33.38 60.85
N SER A 338 -0.34 33.57 62.07
CA SER A 338 0.52 34.71 62.41
C SER A 338 1.90 34.51 61.77
N TYR A 339 2.42 35.56 61.13
CA TYR A 339 3.57 35.53 60.21
C TYR A 339 4.81 34.78 60.74
N GLY A 340 4.95 33.50 60.39
CA GLY A 340 6.24 32.82 60.28
C GLY A 340 7.06 32.60 61.55
N ASP A 341 6.43 32.69 62.70
CA ASP A 341 7.00 32.63 64.04
C ASP A 341 7.83 31.38 64.39
N LEU A 342 7.83 30.34 63.55
CA LEU A 342 8.84 29.28 63.63
C LEU A 342 10.21 29.75 63.13
N TYR A 343 10.26 30.43 61.99
CA TYR A 343 11.51 30.70 61.27
C TYR A 343 11.90 32.19 61.20
N TRP A 344 10.99 33.14 61.50
CA TRP A 344 11.28 34.59 61.71
C TRP A 344 10.26 35.27 62.66
N GLU A 345 10.58 36.46 63.18
CA GLU A 345 9.64 37.27 63.98
C GLU A 345 9.06 38.43 63.14
N THR A 346 7.74 38.45 62.94
CA THR A 346 6.93 39.55 62.36
C THR A 346 7.19 39.91 60.88
N GLN A 347 6.32 40.77 60.31
CA GLN A 347 6.31 41.24 58.91
C GLN A 347 7.61 41.93 58.41
N ALA A 348 8.57 42.26 59.31
CA ALA A 348 9.75 43.07 58.97
C ALA A 348 11.02 42.26 58.69
N ALA A 349 10.91 40.94 58.47
CA ALA A 349 12.03 40.05 58.13
C ALA A 349 13.26 40.21 59.03
N GLN A 350 13.05 40.38 60.35
CA GLN A 350 14.16 40.46 61.29
C GLN A 350 14.70 39.05 61.56
N PRO A 351 16.02 38.82 61.43
CA PRO A 351 16.61 37.53 61.76
C PRO A 351 16.34 37.15 63.22
N HIS A 352 15.92 35.91 63.44
CA HIS A 352 15.89 35.31 64.77
C HIS A 352 17.27 35.42 65.43
N THR A 353 17.28 35.72 66.73
CA THR A 353 18.50 35.60 67.53
C THR A 353 18.88 34.12 67.67
N GLU A 354 20.15 33.83 67.98
CA GLU A 354 20.58 32.45 68.24
C GLU A 354 19.75 31.78 69.36
N SER A 355 19.43 32.51 70.43
CA SER A 355 18.52 32.01 71.49
C SER A 355 17.11 31.72 70.98
N THR A 356 16.58 32.55 70.07
CA THR A 356 15.25 32.32 69.49
C THR A 356 15.25 31.07 68.61
N TRP A 357 16.29 30.87 67.78
CA TRP A 357 16.43 29.66 66.98
C TRP A 357 16.48 28.37 67.82
N PHE A 358 17.26 28.38 68.92
CA PHE A 358 17.28 27.24 69.84
C PHE A 358 15.91 26.98 70.48
N GLN A 359 15.20 28.05 70.88
CA GLN A 359 13.86 27.91 71.45
C GLN A 359 12.89 27.31 70.43
N THR A 360 12.89 27.79 69.18
CA THR A 360 12.08 27.20 68.10
C THR A 360 12.36 25.71 67.92
N VAL A 361 13.63 25.32 67.82
CA VAL A 361 13.98 23.90 67.65
C VAL A 361 13.49 23.07 68.83
N ASN A 362 13.64 23.56 70.06
CA ASN A 362 13.11 22.90 71.25
C ASN A 362 11.58 22.79 71.23
N ASP A 363 10.87 23.83 70.78
CA ASP A 363 9.42 23.83 70.67
C ASP A 363 8.94 22.83 69.61
N ILE A 364 9.61 22.74 68.47
CA ILE A 364 9.34 21.71 67.45
C ILE A 364 9.61 20.31 68.01
N LEU A 365 10.72 20.11 68.72
CA LEU A 365 11.04 18.81 69.34
C LEU A 365 10.00 18.42 70.39
N ALA A 366 9.55 19.36 71.22
CA ALA A 366 8.48 19.14 72.19
C ALA A 366 7.15 18.80 71.49
N TRP A 367 6.82 19.50 70.41
CA TRP A 367 5.66 19.20 69.57
C TRP A 367 5.76 17.80 68.96
N VAL A 368 6.90 17.38 68.43
CA VAL A 368 7.11 16.01 67.92
C VAL A 368 6.93 14.98 69.03
N GLN A 369 7.44 15.25 70.23
CA GLN A 369 7.36 14.38 71.40
C GLN A 369 5.96 14.31 72.05
N GLY A 370 4.99 15.11 71.59
CA GLY A 370 3.65 15.16 72.18
C GLY A 370 3.58 15.94 73.49
N ASN A 371 4.58 16.77 73.79
CA ASN A 371 4.66 17.61 74.99
C ASN A 371 4.44 16.86 76.32
N GLY A 372 4.98 15.64 76.43
CA GLY A 372 4.81 14.76 77.59
C GLY A 372 3.62 13.79 77.52
N GLY A 373 2.81 13.84 76.45
CA GLY A 373 1.75 12.89 76.13
C GLY A 373 2.25 11.62 75.42
N THR A 374 1.31 10.72 75.03
CA THR A 374 1.62 9.47 74.30
C THR A 374 1.48 9.60 72.77
N ASP A 375 1.01 10.74 72.27
CA ASP A 375 0.71 11.02 70.86
C ASP A 375 1.91 11.63 70.12
N ARG A 376 3.01 10.88 70.12
CA ARG A 376 4.26 11.25 69.45
C ARG A 376 4.10 11.20 67.92
N ILE A 377 4.55 12.25 67.22
CA ILE A 377 4.73 12.20 65.76
C ILE A 377 5.91 11.26 65.47
N PRO A 378 5.72 10.17 64.69
CA PRO A 378 6.74 9.14 64.53
C PRO A 378 8.06 9.64 63.93
N PHE A 379 7.97 10.47 62.89
CA PHE A 379 9.08 11.11 62.21
C PHE A 379 8.59 12.33 61.43
N LEU A 380 9.50 13.25 61.10
CA LEU A 380 9.25 14.36 60.17
C LEU A 380 9.65 13.96 58.75
N SER A 381 8.99 14.52 57.73
CA SER A 381 9.53 14.44 56.37
C SER A 381 10.90 15.11 56.32
N ARG A 382 11.83 14.59 55.51
CA ARG A 382 13.13 15.25 55.27
C ARG A 382 13.01 16.50 54.38
N SER A 383 11.83 16.75 53.82
CA SER A 383 11.50 17.97 53.08
C SER A 383 10.94 19.04 54.00
N MET A 384 11.40 20.27 53.81
CA MET A 384 10.97 21.46 54.52
C MET A 384 10.61 22.56 53.53
N VAL A 385 9.55 23.29 53.86
CA VAL A 385 9.14 24.51 53.16
C VAL A 385 9.06 25.58 54.23
N PRO A 386 9.91 26.62 54.21
CA PRO A 386 9.73 27.76 55.08
C PRO A 386 8.42 28.46 54.71
N HIS A 387 7.65 28.92 55.69
CA HIS A 387 6.43 29.68 55.43
C HIS A 387 6.70 30.92 54.56
N PHE A 388 5.78 31.26 53.66
CA PHE A 388 6.02 32.21 52.57
C PHE A 388 7.27 31.95 51.71
N TRP A 389 7.90 30.76 51.75
CA TRP A 389 9.14 30.44 51.01
C TRP A 389 10.28 31.42 51.25
N ASN A 390 10.41 31.91 52.48
CA ASN A 390 11.50 32.84 52.78
C ASN A 390 12.81 32.07 53.06
N LEU A 391 13.76 32.18 52.12
CA LEU A 391 15.13 31.65 52.23
C LEU A 391 16.21 32.72 52.43
N GLN A 392 15.85 33.93 52.88
CA GLN A 392 16.86 34.95 53.19
C GLN A 392 17.84 34.43 54.26
N ASN A 393 19.13 34.74 54.08
CA ASN A 393 20.24 34.12 54.79
C ASN A 393 20.32 34.56 56.26
N PHE A 394 19.56 33.88 57.13
CA PHE A 394 19.55 34.14 58.56
C PHE A 394 20.51 33.21 59.32
N THR A 395 21.29 33.80 60.24
CA THR A 395 22.13 33.09 61.21
C THR A 395 21.26 32.11 62.02
N GLY A 396 21.43 30.79 61.86
CA GLY A 396 20.67 29.75 62.57
C GLY A 396 19.95 28.71 61.71
N SER A 397 19.82 28.96 60.40
CA SER A 397 19.26 28.00 59.42
C SER A 397 20.01 26.66 59.34
N ASP A 398 21.26 26.62 59.81
CA ASP A 398 22.01 25.37 59.99
C ASP A 398 21.34 24.37 60.94
N LEU A 399 20.54 24.85 61.89
CA LEU A 399 19.83 24.01 62.85
C LEU A 399 18.72 23.17 62.21
N TRP A 400 18.24 23.51 61.01
CA TRP A 400 17.29 22.65 60.28
C TRP A 400 17.85 21.24 60.03
N ASN A 401 19.17 21.11 59.89
CA ASN A 401 19.82 19.80 59.78
C ASN A 401 19.60 18.94 61.05
N THR A 402 19.56 19.56 62.23
CA THR A 402 19.34 18.87 63.51
C THR A 402 17.93 18.30 63.66
N LEU A 403 16.95 18.88 62.96
CA LEU A 403 15.58 18.36 62.87
C LEU A 403 15.43 17.24 61.83
N GLY A 404 16.50 16.90 61.10
CA GLY A 404 16.51 15.86 60.08
C GLY A 404 16.17 16.35 58.66
N PHE A 405 16.00 17.65 58.44
CA PHE A 405 15.73 18.18 57.10
C PHE A 405 16.97 18.10 56.21
N ARG A 406 16.75 17.75 54.94
CA ARG A 406 17.77 17.66 53.89
C ARG A 406 17.39 18.40 52.63
N TYR A 407 16.07 18.54 52.42
CA TYR A 407 15.51 19.13 51.22
C TYR A 407 14.75 20.40 51.56
N ILE A 408 15.02 21.44 50.79
CA ILE A 408 14.36 22.74 50.89
C ILE A 408 13.61 22.98 49.59
N THR A 409 12.33 23.31 49.70
CA THR A 409 11.51 23.62 48.53
C THR A 409 11.23 25.12 48.45
N GLU A 410 11.68 25.75 47.36
CA GLU A 410 11.56 27.20 47.11
C GLU A 410 10.70 27.45 45.89
N ILE A 411 9.42 27.77 46.08
CA ILE A 411 8.49 27.94 44.96
C ILE A 411 8.26 29.40 44.57
N GLN A 412 8.88 30.37 45.24
CA GLN A 412 8.77 31.77 44.85
C GLN A 412 9.44 32.03 43.51
N ARG A 413 8.91 33.04 42.81
CA ARG A 413 9.56 33.63 41.64
C ARG A 413 10.95 34.15 42.05
N PRO A 414 12.00 33.92 41.27
CA PRO A 414 13.33 34.45 41.57
C PRO A 414 13.36 35.99 41.56
N GLY A 415 13.01 36.67 42.64
CA GLY A 415 12.91 38.15 42.64
C GLY A 415 11.64 38.67 43.31
N MET A 416 10.63 37.80 43.50
CA MET A 416 9.56 38.08 44.44
C MET A 416 9.94 37.58 45.84
N ASP A 417 9.66 38.44 46.80
CA ASP A 417 9.33 38.05 48.16
C ASP A 417 7.95 38.67 48.43
N PHE A 418 7.17 38.05 49.32
CA PHE A 418 6.01 38.72 49.91
C PHE A 418 6.40 40.07 50.56
N PHE A 419 7.70 40.26 50.84
CA PHE A 419 8.31 41.45 51.47
C PHE A 419 9.46 42.12 50.67
N GLY A 420 9.85 41.62 49.47
CA GLY A 420 10.83 42.18 48.52
C GLY A 420 12.26 41.54 48.46
N LYS A 421 12.63 40.86 47.35
CA LYS A 421 13.99 40.30 47.11
C LYS A 421 14.83 41.21 46.19
N THR A 422 16.15 41.23 46.38
CA THR A 422 17.10 41.83 45.43
C THR A 422 17.63 40.79 44.44
N ASP A 423 18.29 41.21 43.35
CA ASP A 423 18.93 40.26 42.40
C ASP A 423 20.00 39.37 43.07
N ALA A 424 20.62 39.86 44.16
CA ALA A 424 21.58 39.11 44.96
C ALA A 424 20.92 37.97 45.78
N ASP A 425 19.62 38.07 46.05
CA ASP A 425 18.85 37.07 46.82
C ASP A 425 18.25 35.98 45.92
N ARG A 426 18.44 36.06 44.59
CA ARG A 426 17.91 35.09 43.63
C ARG A 426 18.74 33.80 43.64
N LEU A 427 18.05 32.66 43.64
CA LEU A 427 18.69 31.35 43.55
C LEU A 427 19.25 31.10 42.14
N ARG A 428 20.57 30.92 42.06
CA ARG A 428 21.30 30.59 40.82
C ARG A 428 21.63 29.09 40.75
N LEU A 429 20.58 28.26 40.75
CA LEU A 429 20.71 26.80 40.77
C LEU A 429 20.59 26.19 39.35
N ARG A 430 21.13 24.99 39.17
CA ARG A 430 21.01 24.22 37.93
C ARG A 430 19.57 23.77 37.66
N PRO A 431 19.23 23.39 36.41
CA PRO A 431 20.07 23.55 35.20
C PRO A 431 19.99 24.97 34.62
N PHE A 432 18.91 25.71 34.86
CA PHE A 432 18.59 26.91 34.09
C PHE A 432 18.95 28.23 34.80
N GLY A 433 19.04 28.26 36.12
CA GLY A 433 19.36 29.48 36.88
C GLY A 433 20.85 29.87 36.93
N LEU A 434 21.74 29.10 36.28
CA LEU A 434 23.20 29.27 36.45
C LEU A 434 23.80 30.45 35.64
N TYR A 435 23.43 30.59 34.35
CA TYR A 435 24.03 31.59 33.45
C TYR A 435 23.06 32.64 32.91
N GLU A 436 21.76 32.41 33.07
CA GLU A 436 20.72 33.30 32.54
C GLU A 436 19.51 33.22 33.46
N LEU A 437 19.16 34.35 34.06
CA LEU A 437 17.96 34.53 34.84
C LEU A 437 17.02 35.44 34.05
N PRO A 438 15.69 35.29 34.17
CA PRO A 438 14.76 36.28 33.64
C PRO A 438 15.02 37.66 34.28
N PRO A 439 14.61 38.78 33.66
CA PRO A 439 14.77 40.11 34.24
C PRO A 439 13.99 40.25 35.57
N ALA A 440 14.64 40.76 36.62
CA ALA A 440 14.13 40.80 38.00
C ALA A 440 12.84 41.64 38.24
N SER A 441 12.39 42.40 37.24
CA SER A 441 11.23 43.31 37.34
C SER A 441 10.13 42.99 36.33
N SER A 442 10.12 41.77 35.79
CA SER A 442 9.31 41.42 34.62
C SER A 442 8.13 40.48 34.95
N PRO A 443 7.01 40.56 34.20
CA PRO A 443 6.10 39.43 34.02
C PRO A 443 6.81 38.13 33.60
N ASP A 444 8.03 38.19 33.04
CA ASP A 444 8.88 37.04 32.67
C ASP A 444 9.26 36.11 33.84
N GLU A 445 9.04 36.51 35.09
CA GLU A 445 9.17 35.60 36.24
C GLU A 445 7.86 34.90 36.61
N ASN A 446 6.74 35.21 35.95
CA ASN A 446 5.43 34.61 36.18
C ASN A 446 5.26 33.24 35.54
N TYR A 447 6.35 32.65 35.07
CA TYR A 447 6.40 31.43 34.29
C TYR A 447 7.02 30.28 35.09
N PRO A 448 6.80 29.03 34.66
CA PRO A 448 7.34 27.82 35.28
C PRO A 448 8.81 27.88 35.65
N ILE A 449 9.13 27.35 36.84
CA ILE A 449 10.49 27.33 37.36
C ILE A 449 10.87 25.89 37.68
N TYR A 450 12.03 25.48 37.18
CA TYR A 450 12.69 24.26 37.61
C TYR A 450 14.13 24.54 38.00
N LEU A 451 14.42 24.31 39.28
CA LEU A 451 15.72 24.49 39.90
C LEU A 451 15.98 23.30 40.82
N ALA A 452 17.20 22.76 40.81
CA ALA A 452 17.59 21.63 41.65
C ALA A 452 19.12 21.56 41.82
N ASP A 453 19.64 22.06 42.94
CA ASP A 453 21.07 21.96 43.24
C ASP A 453 21.35 22.09 44.75
N ASN A 454 22.61 21.90 45.13
CA ASN A 454 23.08 22.18 46.48
C ASN A 454 22.84 23.66 46.85
N TYR A 455 22.28 23.88 48.04
CA TYR A 455 22.08 25.19 48.62
C TYR A 455 22.80 25.25 49.96
N THR A 456 23.87 26.04 50.00
CA THR A 456 24.71 26.19 51.19
C THR A 456 24.28 27.42 51.97
N VAL A 457 23.87 27.21 53.22
CA VAL A 457 23.58 28.28 54.18
C VAL A 457 24.78 28.50 55.09
N ASN A 458 24.99 29.76 55.48
CA ASN A 458 25.95 30.08 56.52
C ASN A 458 25.45 29.47 57.84
N SER A 459 26.38 28.94 58.65
CA SER A 459 26.06 28.43 59.97
C SER A 459 26.29 29.51 61.03
N ARG A 460 25.77 29.29 62.23
CA ARG A 460 26.06 30.11 63.41
C ARG A 460 27.58 30.28 63.62
N ALA A 461 27.96 31.38 64.28
CA ALA A 461 29.35 31.78 64.42
C ALA A 461 30.22 30.64 64.97
N GLY A 462 31.33 30.34 64.28
CA GLY A 462 32.28 29.29 64.67
C GLY A 462 31.95 27.88 64.18
N LEU A 463 30.83 27.67 63.48
CA LEU A 463 30.45 26.40 62.86
C LEU A 463 30.65 26.43 61.34
N SER A 464 30.84 25.26 60.74
CA SER A 464 30.96 25.13 59.28
C SER A 464 29.60 25.34 58.60
N PRO A 465 29.57 25.98 57.41
CA PRO A 465 28.36 26.08 56.59
C PRO A 465 27.65 24.74 56.41
N GLN A 466 26.32 24.75 56.36
CA GLN A 466 25.51 23.56 56.12
C GLN A 466 25.01 23.57 54.68
N THR A 467 25.04 22.42 54.03
CA THR A 467 24.54 22.26 52.66
C THR A 467 23.26 21.42 52.66
N PHE A 468 22.17 22.05 52.26
CA PHE A 468 20.91 21.39 51.92
C PHE A 468 20.86 21.15 50.41
N PHE A 469 19.87 20.41 49.96
CA PHE A 469 19.55 20.36 48.54
C PHE A 469 18.24 21.09 48.29
N ALA A 470 18.32 22.19 47.54
CA ALA A 470 17.16 23.00 47.22
C ALA A 470 16.60 22.57 45.86
N PHE A 471 15.28 22.37 45.80
CA PHE A 471 14.62 22.12 44.53
C PHE A 471 13.24 22.77 44.45
N THR A 472 12.81 23.06 43.23
CA THR A 472 11.45 23.50 42.93
C THR A 472 11.01 22.93 41.60
N THR A 473 9.83 22.33 41.58
CA THR A 473 9.36 21.49 40.48
C THR A 473 7.89 21.78 40.17
N GLN A 474 7.57 23.07 40.06
CA GLN A 474 6.19 23.57 39.99
C GLN A 474 5.99 24.48 38.78
N ILE A 475 4.75 24.47 38.27
CA ILE A 475 4.26 25.40 37.27
C ILE A 475 3.58 26.57 37.97
N ILE A 476 4.00 27.79 37.63
CA ILE A 476 3.29 29.03 37.94
C ILE A 476 2.93 29.64 36.59
N ASP A 477 1.65 29.79 36.30
CA ASP A 477 1.16 30.41 35.05
C ASP A 477 -0.04 31.29 35.36
N LEU A 478 0.23 32.52 35.78
CA LEU A 478 -0.81 33.48 36.14
C LEU A 478 -1.57 34.08 34.95
N ASN A 479 -1.12 33.80 33.72
CA ASN A 479 -1.85 34.21 32.53
C ASN A 479 -3.00 33.25 32.23
N ARG A 480 -2.87 31.99 32.67
CA ARG A 480 -3.88 30.94 32.47
C ARG A 480 -4.77 30.73 33.68
N TYR A 481 -4.22 30.83 34.89
CA TYR A 481 -4.96 30.65 36.15
C TYR A 481 -4.73 31.83 37.10
N ASP A 482 -5.69 32.10 37.97
CA ASP A 482 -5.74 33.30 38.82
C ASP A 482 -4.84 33.25 40.06
N ARG A 483 -4.13 32.13 40.28
CA ARG A 483 -3.33 31.89 41.48
C ARG A 483 -2.16 30.95 41.23
N GLN A 484 -1.16 31.02 42.12
CA GLN A 484 0.12 30.33 42.00
C GLN A 484 0.04 28.86 42.43
N ASP A 485 -0.90 28.55 43.32
CA ASP A 485 -1.23 27.22 43.78
C ASP A 485 -2.37 26.60 42.98
N VAL A 486 -2.43 25.28 42.97
CA VAL A 486 -3.59 24.57 42.41
C VAL A 486 -4.79 24.83 43.31
N ALA A 487 -5.85 25.34 42.67
CA ALA A 487 -7.06 25.79 43.34
C ALA A 487 -8.14 24.73 43.28
N TRP A 488 -8.70 24.40 44.43
CA TRP A 488 -9.75 23.41 44.59
C TRP A 488 -11.15 24.00 44.30
N PRO A 489 -12.12 23.17 43.90
CA PRO A 489 -13.45 23.64 43.54
C PRO A 489 -14.17 24.23 44.74
N ASN A 490 -14.96 25.27 44.49
CA ASN A 490 -15.80 25.94 45.49
C ASN A 490 -17.03 26.53 44.78
N ASN A 491 -17.74 27.47 45.42
CA ASN A 491 -18.95 28.06 44.83
C ASN A 491 -18.70 28.93 43.58
N THR A 492 -17.46 29.39 43.36
CA THR A 492 -17.08 30.22 42.20
C THR A 492 -16.20 29.49 41.20
N ARG A 493 -15.55 28.39 41.61
CA ARG A 493 -14.68 27.56 40.76
C ARG A 493 -15.26 26.15 40.60
N PRO A 494 -15.69 25.75 39.39
CA PRO A 494 -16.24 24.43 39.17
C PRO A 494 -15.14 23.33 39.16
N PRO A 495 -15.51 22.05 39.37
CA PRO A 495 -14.56 20.93 39.36
C PRO A 495 -13.74 20.78 38.07
N ASP A 496 -14.35 21.00 36.89
CA ASP A 496 -13.70 20.83 35.59
C ASP A 496 -12.53 21.78 35.37
N GLU A 497 -12.63 23.02 35.87
CA GLU A 497 -11.51 23.97 35.86
C GLU A 497 -10.34 23.52 36.73
N THR A 498 -10.65 22.92 37.88
CA THR A 498 -9.64 22.37 38.78
C THR A 498 -8.94 21.18 38.14
N ILE A 499 -9.70 20.26 37.55
CA ILE A 499 -9.18 19.07 36.85
C ILE A 499 -8.23 19.51 35.72
N ASP A 500 -8.65 20.48 34.89
CA ASP A 500 -7.80 21.02 33.82
C ASP A 500 -6.49 21.62 34.35
N GLN A 501 -6.52 22.36 35.46
CA GLN A 501 -5.30 22.91 36.07
C GLN A 501 -4.35 21.81 36.56
N PHE A 502 -4.86 20.74 37.20
CA PHE A 502 -4.07 19.59 37.62
C PHE A 502 -3.40 18.90 36.43
N GLU A 503 -4.16 18.63 35.37
CA GLU A 503 -3.65 18.01 34.15
C GLU A 503 -2.62 18.88 33.44
N TYR A 504 -2.90 20.19 33.32
CA TYR A 504 -1.99 21.16 32.69
C TYR A 504 -0.67 21.21 33.45
N TYR A 505 -0.67 21.45 34.76
CA TYR A 505 0.57 21.57 35.54
C TYR A 505 1.39 20.28 35.51
N THR A 506 0.72 19.14 35.63
CA THR A 506 1.36 17.82 35.55
C THR A 506 1.99 17.60 34.18
N TRP A 507 1.25 17.86 33.10
CA TRP A 507 1.70 17.64 31.74
C TRP A 507 2.92 18.49 31.37
N ARG A 508 2.97 19.77 31.76
CA ARG A 508 4.07 20.69 31.42
C ARG A 508 5.41 20.20 31.95
N LEU A 509 5.42 19.58 33.12
CA LEU A 509 6.60 19.00 33.75
C LEU A 509 6.97 17.65 33.11
N TRP A 510 5.99 16.78 32.89
CA TRP A 510 6.23 15.48 32.25
C TRP A 510 6.68 15.59 30.79
N SER A 511 6.12 16.52 30.02
CA SER A 511 6.57 16.77 28.64
C SER A 511 8.02 17.25 28.61
N SER A 512 8.47 17.89 29.68
CA SER A 512 9.85 18.34 29.87
C SER A 512 10.76 17.30 30.55
N LEU A 513 10.25 16.09 30.83
CA LEU A 513 10.93 15.06 31.62
C LEU A 513 11.45 15.58 32.97
N ALA A 514 10.68 16.43 33.64
CA ALA A 514 10.92 16.95 34.98
C ALA A 514 9.98 16.27 36.01
N PRO A 515 10.37 16.16 37.28
CA PRO A 515 9.51 15.58 38.30
C PRO A 515 8.36 16.54 38.63
N VAL A 516 7.22 16.01 39.09
CA VAL A 516 6.01 16.80 39.36
C VAL A 516 5.84 17.07 40.85
N GLN A 517 5.74 18.34 41.20
CA GLN A 517 5.22 18.82 42.48
C GLN A 517 3.93 19.59 42.21
N ILE A 518 2.82 19.05 42.69
CA ILE A 518 1.58 19.80 42.79
C ILE A 518 1.58 20.55 44.11
N TYR A 519 1.50 21.87 44.01
CA TYR A 519 1.45 22.78 45.13
C TYR A 519 0.02 23.22 45.40
N THR A 520 -0.45 23.09 46.64
CA THR A 520 -1.78 23.54 47.06
C THR A 520 -1.79 23.89 48.55
N HIS A 521 -2.89 24.48 49.03
CA HIS A 521 -3.09 24.80 50.44
C HIS A 521 -4.37 24.15 50.98
N ASP A 522 -4.37 23.80 52.26
CA ASP A 522 -5.63 23.57 52.99
C ASP A 522 -6.26 24.89 53.43
N GLY A 523 -5.46 25.76 54.06
CA GLY A 523 -5.81 27.12 54.47
C GLY A 523 -5.89 28.11 53.30
N SER A 524 -6.06 29.40 53.61
CA SER A 524 -6.07 30.47 52.60
C SER A 524 -7.21 30.37 51.56
N SER A 525 -8.40 29.98 52.00
CA SER A 525 -9.61 29.87 51.15
C SER A 525 -9.43 28.92 49.95
N ASN A 526 -8.80 27.76 50.17
CA ASN A 526 -8.56 26.75 49.12
C ASN A 526 -9.24 25.39 49.44
N TYR A 527 -8.50 24.30 49.71
CA TYR A 527 -9.07 22.94 49.85
C TYR A 527 -10.18 22.84 50.90
N VAL A 528 -10.07 23.58 52.00
CA VAL A 528 -11.08 23.62 53.07
C VAL A 528 -12.46 24.10 52.60
N LEU A 529 -12.54 24.90 51.52
CA LEU A 529 -13.80 25.42 50.97
C LEU A 529 -14.53 24.42 50.08
N SER A 530 -13.87 23.35 49.65
CA SER A 530 -14.49 22.33 48.80
C SER A 530 -15.43 21.44 49.60
N THR A 531 -16.67 21.31 49.14
CA THR A 531 -17.57 20.29 49.67
C THR A 531 -17.02 18.89 49.39
N VAL A 532 -17.44 17.90 50.19
CA VAL A 532 -16.98 16.50 50.04
C VAL A 532 -17.22 15.99 48.61
N PRO A 533 -18.42 16.14 48.01
CA PRO A 533 -18.67 15.66 46.66
C PRO A 533 -17.78 16.32 45.61
N GLN A 534 -17.54 17.63 45.71
CA GLN A 534 -16.73 18.38 44.75
C GLN A 534 -15.28 17.91 44.74
N ARG A 535 -14.63 17.85 45.91
CA ARG A 535 -13.21 17.44 45.97
C ARG A 535 -13.02 15.96 45.64
N GLN A 536 -13.93 15.08 46.07
CA GLN A 536 -13.86 13.67 45.73
C GLN A 536 -14.06 13.43 44.23
N GLN A 537 -14.86 14.26 43.54
CA GLN A 537 -14.98 14.21 42.08
C GLN A 537 -13.66 14.57 41.40
N VAL A 538 -13.05 15.69 41.78
CA VAL A 538 -11.74 16.10 41.24
C VAL A 538 -10.69 15.02 41.47
N ILE A 539 -10.63 14.45 42.67
CA ILE A 539 -9.66 13.39 43.01
C ILE A 539 -9.86 12.17 42.12
N ARG A 540 -11.10 11.72 41.90
CA ARG A 540 -11.40 10.59 41.01
C ARG A 540 -10.97 10.85 39.58
N ASP A 541 -11.36 11.99 39.02
CA ASP A 541 -11.14 12.28 37.61
C ASP A 541 -9.64 12.52 37.32
N VAL A 542 -8.96 13.29 38.17
CA VAL A 542 -7.51 13.49 38.08
C VAL A 542 -6.79 12.16 38.27
N SER A 543 -7.20 11.32 39.23
CA SER A 543 -6.56 10.02 39.44
C SER A 543 -6.78 9.07 38.28
N ALA A 544 -7.95 9.07 37.64
CA ALA A 544 -8.21 8.27 36.45
C ALA A 544 -7.22 8.63 35.33
N TRP A 545 -7.00 9.93 35.10
CA TRP A 545 -6.01 10.39 34.14
C TRP A 545 -4.57 10.04 34.56
N LEU A 546 -4.17 10.31 35.81
CA LEU A 546 -2.84 9.98 36.33
C LEU A 546 -2.53 8.48 36.26
N ASN A 547 -3.52 7.62 36.54
CA ASN A 547 -3.39 6.17 36.44
C ASN A 547 -3.20 5.74 34.98
N ALA A 548 -3.96 6.31 34.04
CA ALA A 548 -3.78 6.06 32.60
C ALA A 548 -2.40 6.50 32.11
N GLU A 549 -1.89 7.62 32.65
CA GLU A 549 -0.56 8.14 32.41
C GLU A 549 0.53 7.49 33.30
N ARG A 550 0.21 6.42 34.03
CA ARG A 550 1.19 5.62 34.79
C ARG A 550 2.03 6.49 35.75
N ALA A 551 1.40 7.47 36.41
CA ALA A 551 2.03 8.31 37.42
C ALA A 551 2.56 7.48 38.59
N ARG A 552 3.69 7.88 39.19
CA ARG A 552 4.24 7.28 40.40
C ARG A 552 4.11 8.27 41.56
N HIS A 553 3.16 8.00 42.44
CA HIS A 553 2.93 8.87 43.59
C HIS A 553 4.01 8.69 44.65
N VAL A 554 4.70 9.77 45.00
CA VAL A 554 5.83 9.78 45.93
C VAL A 554 5.77 10.99 46.87
N PHE A 555 6.34 10.91 48.07
CA PHE A 555 6.39 12.06 48.97
C PHE A 555 7.46 13.07 48.50
N MET A 556 7.41 14.30 49.01
CA MET A 556 8.35 15.36 48.62
C MET A 556 9.81 14.98 48.93
N GLN A 557 10.07 14.26 50.02
CA GLN A 557 11.42 13.77 50.31
C GLN A 557 11.93 12.74 49.30
N ASP A 558 11.03 11.98 48.66
CA ASP A 558 11.39 10.96 47.67
C ASP A 558 11.71 11.64 46.32
N VAL A 559 10.98 12.71 46.00
CA VAL A 559 11.35 13.64 44.91
C VAL A 559 12.73 14.22 45.18
N GLY A 560 12.98 14.70 46.40
CA GLY A 560 14.29 15.20 46.85
C GLY A 560 15.40 14.16 46.70
N ASP A 561 15.21 12.97 47.26
CA ASP A 561 16.14 11.83 47.16
C ASP A 561 16.50 11.54 45.70
N TYR A 562 15.51 11.33 44.83
CA TYR A 562 15.74 11.02 43.43
C TYR A 562 16.48 12.16 42.72
N THR A 563 16.08 13.40 43.00
CA THR A 563 16.68 14.59 42.38
C THR A 563 18.13 14.77 42.81
N VAL A 564 18.47 14.55 44.09
CA VAL A 564 19.87 14.54 44.55
C VAL A 564 20.68 13.45 43.88
N ALA A 565 20.17 12.22 43.91
CA ALA A 565 20.87 11.09 43.34
C ALA A 565 21.15 11.30 41.85
N ARG A 566 20.19 11.86 41.11
CA ARG A 566 20.34 12.18 39.69
C ARG A 566 21.26 13.39 39.48
N THR A 567 21.16 14.47 40.24
CA THR A 567 22.03 15.65 40.08
C THR A 567 23.49 15.34 40.43
N ARG A 568 23.74 14.43 41.39
CA ARG A 568 25.08 14.02 41.84
C ARG A 568 25.67 12.81 41.11
N SER A 569 24.95 12.25 40.14
CA SER A 569 25.48 11.19 39.27
C SER A 569 25.18 11.46 37.81
N THR A 570 26.13 11.20 36.92
CA THR A 570 25.99 11.56 35.51
C THR A 570 26.14 10.34 34.63
N LEU A 571 25.22 10.16 33.67
CA LEU A 571 25.40 9.23 32.56
C LEU A 571 26.43 9.84 31.59
N THR A 572 27.67 9.33 31.60
CA THR A 572 28.79 9.90 30.82
C THR A 572 29.09 9.14 29.54
N GLY A 573 28.64 7.89 29.43
CA GLY A 573 28.89 7.07 28.26
C GLY A 573 27.79 6.05 28.02
N ALA A 574 27.52 5.78 26.75
CA ALA A 574 26.66 4.69 26.34
C ALA A 574 27.21 4.04 25.07
N GLN A 575 27.25 2.71 25.04
CA GLN A 575 27.78 1.93 23.92
C GLN A 575 26.94 0.67 23.74
N VAL A 576 26.72 0.28 22.48
CA VAL A 576 26.14 -1.03 22.14
C VAL A 576 27.22 -1.89 21.51
N THR A 577 27.39 -3.10 22.05
CA THR A 577 28.22 -4.16 21.48
C THR A 577 27.40 -5.44 21.39
N GLY A 578 27.17 -5.92 20.17
CA GLY A 578 26.21 -7.00 19.91
C GLY A 578 24.80 -6.63 20.37
N THR A 579 24.26 -7.40 21.33
CA THR A 579 22.93 -7.17 21.96
C THR A 579 23.03 -6.55 23.36
N THR A 580 24.23 -6.11 23.76
CA THR A 580 24.47 -5.54 25.09
C THR A 580 24.63 -4.03 24.98
N LEU A 581 23.76 -3.29 25.67
CA LEU A 581 23.91 -1.87 25.93
C LEU A 581 24.67 -1.68 27.25
N THR A 582 25.81 -1.01 27.17
CA THR A 582 26.63 -0.66 28.33
C THR A 582 26.48 0.83 28.60
N LEU A 583 26.05 1.18 29.82
CA LEU A 583 25.90 2.54 30.31
C LEU A 583 26.96 2.81 31.38
N THR A 584 27.67 3.92 31.25
CA THR A 584 28.72 4.33 32.18
C THR A 584 28.26 5.55 32.96
N PHE A 585 28.29 5.43 34.28
CA PHE A 585 27.92 6.49 35.21
C PHE A 585 29.10 6.91 36.07
N THR A 586 29.15 8.20 36.41
CA THR A 586 30.07 8.77 37.41
C THR A 586 29.29 9.38 38.57
N GLY A 587 29.96 9.69 39.68
CA GLY A 587 29.35 10.33 40.85
C GLY A 587 28.60 9.36 41.76
N ASN A 588 27.60 9.87 42.49
CA ASN A 588 26.89 9.13 43.53
C ASN A 588 25.37 9.17 43.29
N ALA A 589 24.77 8.02 43.00
CA ALA A 589 23.31 7.85 43.00
C ALA A 589 22.86 7.46 44.41
N ALA A 590 22.78 8.46 45.28
CA ALA A 590 22.48 8.31 46.69
C ALA A 590 21.65 9.50 47.21
N THR A 591 20.94 9.30 48.33
CA THR A 591 20.25 10.37 49.06
C THR A 591 21.22 11.45 49.54
N ALA A 592 20.70 12.57 50.05
CA ALA A 592 21.52 13.60 50.69
C ALA A 592 22.40 13.06 51.85
N ASP A 593 21.95 12.01 52.54
CA ASP A 593 22.67 11.33 53.62
C ASP A 593 23.66 10.25 53.13
N GLY A 594 23.83 10.10 51.82
CA GLY A 594 24.76 9.15 51.22
C GLY A 594 24.25 7.70 51.13
N GLN A 595 22.97 7.44 51.39
CA GLN A 595 22.38 6.10 51.22
C GLN A 595 22.11 5.84 49.73
N PRO A 596 22.64 4.76 49.12
CA PRO A 596 22.40 4.47 47.72
C PRO A 596 20.92 4.29 47.42
N ILE A 597 20.43 4.90 46.33
CA ILE A 597 19.05 4.73 45.85
C ILE A 597 19.01 4.45 44.36
N SER A 598 18.05 3.63 43.96
CA SER A 598 17.85 3.35 42.54
C SER A 598 17.36 4.58 41.79
N THR A 599 17.89 4.75 40.59
CA THR A 599 17.42 5.72 39.60
C THR A 599 16.96 4.99 38.35
N GLU A 600 16.51 5.70 37.32
CA GLU A 600 16.09 5.09 36.06
C GLU A 600 16.71 5.81 34.86
N VAL A 601 16.85 5.06 33.76
CA VAL A 601 17.02 5.61 32.42
C VAL A 601 15.83 5.24 31.55
N LEU A 602 15.51 6.09 30.59
CA LEU A 602 14.52 5.88 29.55
C LEU A 602 15.22 5.38 28.28
N LEU A 603 14.88 4.15 27.88
CA LEU A 603 15.45 3.48 26.71
C LEU A 603 14.47 3.54 25.52
N PHE A 604 14.83 4.28 24.49
CA PHE A 604 14.09 4.36 23.23
C PHE A 604 14.65 3.35 22.22
N GLN A 605 13.94 2.25 21.99
CA GLN A 605 14.33 1.24 20.99
C GLN A 605 13.72 1.53 19.60
N GLY A 606 12.79 2.47 19.51
CA GLY A 606 12.11 2.90 18.29
C GLY A 606 11.57 4.32 18.40
N ASP A 607 10.59 4.66 17.57
CA ASP A 607 9.83 5.93 17.62
C ASP A 607 8.52 5.75 18.41
N THR A 608 8.64 5.10 19.55
CA THR A 608 7.56 4.87 20.52
C THR A 608 8.00 5.44 21.86
N GLU A 609 7.09 5.46 22.84
CA GLU A 609 7.45 5.80 24.21
C GLU A 609 8.59 4.92 24.73
N ALA A 610 9.46 5.53 25.53
CA ALA A 610 10.61 4.83 26.10
C ALA A 610 10.19 3.78 27.11
N THR A 611 11.02 2.73 27.24
CA THR A 611 10.91 1.77 28.33
C THR A 611 11.83 2.20 29.49
N PRO A 612 11.31 2.41 30.72
CA PRO A 612 12.14 2.67 31.88
C PRO A 612 13.03 1.48 32.23
N ARG A 613 14.28 1.73 32.61
CA ARG A 613 15.24 0.74 33.08
C ARG A 613 15.84 1.20 34.40
N SER A 614 15.67 0.39 35.44
CA SER A 614 16.23 0.68 36.76
C SER A 614 17.76 0.58 36.75
N VAL A 615 18.38 1.54 37.42
CA VAL A 615 19.82 1.61 37.71
C VAL A 615 19.93 1.60 39.22
N ALA A 616 20.48 0.52 39.79
CA ALA A 616 20.69 0.41 41.23
C ALA A 616 21.55 1.57 41.76
N GLY A 617 21.33 1.99 43.00
CA GLY A 617 22.13 3.04 43.63
C GLY A 617 23.61 2.67 43.71
N PHE A 618 24.47 3.68 43.61
CA PHE A 618 25.94 3.50 43.58
C PHE A 618 26.68 4.71 44.16
N THR A 619 27.93 4.48 44.55
CA THR A 619 28.88 5.50 44.98
C THR A 619 30.17 5.40 44.17
N GLY A 620 30.72 6.52 43.70
CA GLY A 620 31.97 6.54 42.94
C GLY A 620 31.85 6.12 41.46
N GLY A 621 30.63 6.09 40.91
CA GLY A 621 30.34 5.63 39.54
C GLY A 621 29.99 4.15 39.43
N THR A 622 29.48 3.75 38.27
CA THR A 622 29.16 2.34 37.96
C THR A 622 29.04 2.12 36.46
N THR A 623 29.07 0.85 36.04
CA THR A 623 28.72 0.43 34.68
C THR A 623 27.53 -0.52 34.75
N VAL A 624 26.50 -0.26 33.94
CA VAL A 624 25.30 -1.09 33.86
C VAL A 624 25.22 -1.71 32.48
N SER A 625 25.10 -3.04 32.42
CA SER A 625 24.85 -3.77 31.18
C SER A 625 23.38 -4.14 31.10
N LEU A 626 22.73 -3.72 30.03
CA LEU A 626 21.33 -3.98 29.73
C LEU A 626 21.24 -4.82 28.47
N GLY A 627 20.40 -5.84 28.48
CA GLY A 627 19.97 -6.49 27.24
C GLY A 627 19.12 -5.51 26.42
N VAL A 628 19.58 -5.20 25.21
CA VAL A 628 18.72 -4.56 24.21
C VAL A 628 18.09 -5.67 23.39
N ALA A 629 16.76 -5.63 23.26
CA ALA A 629 16.09 -6.54 22.36
C ALA A 629 16.63 -6.21 20.97
N GLY A 630 17.40 -7.13 20.37
CA GLY A 630 17.63 -7.01 18.95
C GLY A 630 16.26 -7.01 18.29
N SER A 631 15.98 -6.06 17.39
CA SER A 631 14.90 -6.27 16.41
C SER A 631 15.07 -7.70 15.89
N PRO A 632 14.04 -8.55 15.89
CA PRO A 632 14.19 -9.88 15.32
C PRO A 632 14.69 -9.69 13.88
N ALA A 633 15.53 -10.61 13.39
CA ALA A 633 15.90 -10.56 11.98
C ALA A 633 14.60 -10.47 11.16
N PRO A 634 14.51 -9.55 10.19
CA PRO A 634 13.33 -9.45 9.35
C PRO A 634 13.03 -10.82 8.76
N THR A 635 11.78 -11.21 8.65
CA THR A 635 11.42 -12.40 7.86
C THR A 635 10.67 -11.94 6.64
N THR A 636 10.88 -12.60 5.52
CA THR A 636 10.13 -12.35 4.30
C THR A 636 9.17 -13.52 4.08
N THR A 637 7.93 -13.21 3.72
CA THR A 637 6.86 -14.20 3.49
C THR A 637 6.39 -14.23 2.03
N GLY A 638 6.62 -13.15 1.26
CA GLY A 638 6.26 -13.14 -0.15
C GLY A 638 6.74 -11.91 -0.91
N LEU A 639 6.71 -12.02 -2.24
CA LEU A 639 7.10 -11.00 -3.21
C LEU A 639 5.90 -10.69 -4.11
N SER A 640 5.68 -9.41 -4.44
CA SER A 640 4.68 -9.00 -5.42
C SER A 640 5.22 -7.82 -6.26
N PRO A 641 5.43 -8.00 -7.57
CA PRO A 641 5.38 -9.28 -8.28
C PRO A 641 6.45 -10.26 -7.73
N ALA A 642 6.26 -11.57 -7.90
CA ALA A 642 7.28 -12.58 -7.55
C ALA A 642 8.18 -12.97 -8.73
N ALA A 643 7.87 -12.46 -9.92
CA ALA A 643 8.60 -12.71 -11.14
C ALA A 643 8.50 -11.52 -12.09
N ALA A 644 9.50 -11.36 -12.96
CA ALA A 644 9.49 -10.40 -14.06
C ALA A 644 10.23 -10.95 -15.27
N THR A 645 9.92 -10.41 -16.44
CA THR A 645 10.51 -10.85 -17.70
C THR A 645 11.89 -10.23 -17.93
N ALA A 646 12.86 -11.04 -18.35
CA ALA A 646 14.20 -10.56 -18.66
C ALA A 646 14.17 -9.47 -19.74
N GLY A 647 14.82 -8.32 -19.48
CA GLY A 647 14.81 -7.14 -20.37
C GLY A 647 13.54 -6.28 -20.30
N GLY A 648 12.61 -6.57 -19.36
CA GLY A 648 11.44 -5.75 -19.10
C GLY A 648 11.77 -4.38 -18.46
N PRO A 649 10.78 -3.47 -18.36
CA PRO A 649 10.97 -2.19 -17.68
C PRO A 649 11.23 -2.40 -16.17
N GLY A 650 11.88 -1.43 -15.54
CA GLY A 650 12.01 -1.42 -14.08
C GLY A 650 10.62 -1.35 -13.42
N PHE A 651 10.51 -1.90 -12.22
CA PHE A 651 9.24 -2.01 -11.50
C PHE A 651 9.43 -1.82 -9.99
N THR A 652 8.33 -1.55 -9.29
CA THR A 652 8.31 -1.52 -7.82
C THR A 652 7.98 -2.92 -7.29
N LEU A 653 8.91 -3.51 -6.55
CA LEU A 653 8.76 -4.78 -5.87
C LEU A 653 8.21 -4.56 -4.46
N THR A 654 7.04 -5.10 -4.14
CA THR A 654 6.56 -5.23 -2.77
C THR A 654 7.10 -6.50 -2.14
N VAL A 655 7.74 -6.38 -0.98
CA VAL A 655 8.19 -7.49 -0.15
C VAL A 655 7.35 -7.51 1.12
N ASN A 656 6.65 -8.61 1.35
CA ASN A 656 5.86 -8.85 2.54
C ASN A 656 6.66 -9.70 3.54
N GLY A 657 6.39 -9.54 4.83
CA GLY A 657 7.15 -10.19 5.88
C GLY A 657 6.75 -9.79 7.29
N THR A 658 7.67 -9.90 8.22
CA THR A 658 7.54 -9.41 9.59
C THR A 658 8.86 -8.81 10.08
N ASN A 659 8.79 -7.98 11.11
CA ASN A 659 9.94 -7.32 11.74
C ASN A 659 10.71 -6.40 10.80
N PHE A 660 10.05 -5.86 9.77
CA PHE A 660 10.62 -4.75 9.02
C PHE A 660 10.62 -3.49 9.88
N ALA A 661 11.63 -2.66 9.72
CA ALA A 661 11.74 -1.38 10.39
C ALA A 661 11.93 -0.28 9.34
N PRO A 662 11.74 1.01 9.67
CA PRO A 662 12.00 2.11 8.73
C PRO A 662 13.39 2.09 8.08
N ALA A 663 14.39 1.50 8.74
CA ALA A 663 15.75 1.34 8.22
C ALA A 663 15.96 0.05 7.39
N SER A 664 14.94 -0.77 7.20
CA SER A 664 15.01 -2.00 6.41
C SER A 664 15.28 -1.70 4.94
N GLN A 665 16.21 -2.43 4.34
CA GLN A 665 16.56 -2.34 2.92
C GLN A 665 16.34 -3.67 2.23
N VAL A 666 15.61 -3.67 1.12
CA VAL A 666 15.57 -4.80 0.20
C VAL A 666 16.93 -4.92 -0.46
N ARG A 667 17.48 -6.13 -0.44
CA ARG A 667 18.72 -6.53 -1.09
C ARG A 667 18.42 -7.50 -2.23
N TRP A 668 18.86 -7.13 -3.43
CA TRP A 668 18.80 -7.94 -4.64
C TRP A 668 20.17 -8.59 -4.87
N ASN A 669 20.27 -9.91 -4.74
CA ASN A 669 21.54 -10.65 -4.78
C ASN A 669 22.61 -10.08 -3.81
N GLY A 670 22.15 -9.65 -2.63
CA GLY A 670 23.00 -9.04 -1.59
C GLY A 670 23.26 -7.54 -1.73
N ALA A 671 22.92 -6.92 -2.86
CA ALA A 671 23.09 -5.48 -3.08
C ALA A 671 21.82 -4.69 -2.71
N ASN A 672 21.95 -3.59 -1.95
CA ASN A 672 20.80 -2.78 -1.51
C ASN A 672 20.08 -2.11 -2.70
N ARG A 673 18.76 -1.97 -2.58
CA ARG A 673 17.89 -1.22 -3.49
C ARG A 673 17.16 -0.11 -2.75
N VAL A 674 16.78 0.94 -3.47
CA VAL A 674 15.99 2.05 -2.91
C VAL A 674 14.69 1.45 -2.38
N THR A 675 14.55 1.46 -1.06
CA THR A 675 13.49 0.78 -0.33
C THR A 675 12.64 1.81 0.39
N THR A 676 11.33 1.72 0.23
CA THR A 676 10.34 2.49 0.98
C THR A 676 9.73 1.57 2.03
N PHE A 677 9.90 1.93 3.30
CA PHE A 677 9.21 1.25 4.39
C PHE A 677 7.72 1.62 4.35
N VAL A 678 6.85 0.60 4.30
CA VAL A 678 5.39 0.80 4.34
C VAL A 678 4.88 0.50 5.74
N SER A 679 5.24 -0.66 6.29
CA SER A 679 4.86 -1.09 7.64
C SER A 679 5.84 -2.14 8.17
N ALA A 680 5.67 -2.55 9.43
CA ALA A 680 6.46 -3.63 10.02
C ALA A 680 6.33 -4.99 9.29
N THR A 681 5.38 -5.11 8.37
CA THR A 681 5.12 -6.31 7.57
C THR A 681 5.27 -6.09 6.06
N GLN A 682 5.59 -4.87 5.61
CA GLN A 682 5.71 -4.57 4.19
C GLN A 682 6.76 -3.48 3.90
N VAL A 683 7.60 -3.75 2.90
CA VAL A 683 8.47 -2.74 2.27
C VAL A 683 8.30 -2.81 0.76
N THR A 684 8.50 -1.71 0.06
CA THR A 684 8.59 -1.71 -1.41
C THR A 684 10.00 -1.32 -1.83
N ALA A 685 10.46 -1.78 -2.99
CA ALA A 685 11.76 -1.42 -3.52
C ALA A 685 11.71 -1.21 -5.03
N ALA A 686 12.39 -0.17 -5.51
CA ALA A 686 12.53 0.08 -6.93
C ALA A 686 13.58 -0.88 -7.52
N ILE A 687 13.15 -1.76 -8.42
CA ILE A 687 14.01 -2.69 -9.16
C ILE A 687 14.23 -2.11 -10.57
N PRO A 688 15.44 -1.60 -10.88
CA PRO A 688 15.74 -1.06 -12.20
C PRO A 688 15.76 -2.16 -13.28
N ALA A 689 15.50 -1.79 -14.54
CA ALA A 689 15.49 -2.72 -15.68
C ALA A 689 16.81 -3.51 -15.82
N ALA A 690 17.94 -2.93 -15.43
CA ALA A 690 19.25 -3.58 -15.45
C ALA A 690 19.32 -4.81 -14.52
N ASP A 691 18.60 -4.82 -13.40
CA ASP A 691 18.59 -5.93 -12.45
C ASP A 691 17.83 -7.17 -12.94
N ILE A 692 16.98 -6.97 -13.95
CA ILE A 692 16.25 -8.01 -14.66
C ILE A 692 16.72 -8.14 -16.10
N ALA A 693 17.91 -7.65 -16.47
CA ALA A 693 18.38 -7.71 -17.86
C ALA A 693 18.61 -9.15 -18.36
N VAL A 694 18.95 -10.07 -17.45
CA VAL A 694 19.29 -11.46 -17.76
C VAL A 694 18.34 -12.40 -17.03
N ALA A 695 17.86 -13.41 -17.77
CA ALA A 695 17.08 -14.51 -17.23
C ALA A 695 17.80 -15.23 -16.09
N GLY A 696 17.06 -15.61 -15.05
CA GLY A 696 17.62 -16.33 -13.92
C GLY A 696 16.76 -16.19 -12.67
N THR A 697 17.40 -16.26 -11.52
CA THR A 697 16.75 -15.96 -10.24
C THR A 697 17.55 -14.90 -9.51
N ALA A 698 16.85 -14.09 -8.72
CA ALA A 698 17.47 -13.18 -7.78
C ALA A 698 17.07 -13.57 -6.35
N ALA A 699 18.06 -13.66 -5.47
CA ALA A 699 17.82 -13.79 -4.04
C ALA A 699 17.42 -12.41 -3.50
N VAL A 700 16.16 -12.27 -3.10
CA VAL A 700 15.62 -11.07 -2.46
C VAL A 700 15.60 -11.29 -0.96
N THR A 701 16.36 -10.48 -0.25
CA THR A 701 16.34 -10.45 1.22
C THR A 701 15.97 -9.05 1.69
N VAL A 702 15.50 -8.93 2.92
CA VAL A 702 15.40 -7.65 3.61
C VAL A 702 16.51 -7.63 4.66
N PHE A 703 17.27 -6.55 4.70
CA PHE A 703 18.30 -6.32 5.71
C PHE A 703 17.88 -5.17 6.60
N THR A 704 17.84 -5.42 7.91
CA THR A 704 17.68 -4.38 8.91
C THR A 704 19.05 -4.15 9.57
N PRO A 705 19.62 -2.93 9.49
CA PRO A 705 20.88 -2.60 10.15
C PRO A 705 20.83 -2.80 11.67
N ALA A 706 21.99 -3.08 12.27
CA ALA A 706 22.18 -3.13 13.72
C ALA A 706 21.78 -1.79 14.40
N PRO A 707 21.44 -1.80 15.71
CA PRO A 707 21.47 -2.91 16.66
C PRO A 707 20.19 -3.76 16.63
N GLY A 708 20.38 -5.09 16.60
CA GLY A 708 19.32 -6.01 16.20
C GLY A 708 19.07 -6.01 14.70
N GLY A 709 18.23 -6.92 14.23
CA GLY A 709 17.94 -7.13 12.82
C GLY A 709 18.84 -8.22 12.23
N GLY A 710 19.42 -7.93 11.07
CA GLY A 710 20.12 -8.90 10.25
C GLY A 710 19.47 -9.04 8.87
N THR A 711 19.96 -10.02 8.11
CA THR A 711 19.39 -10.36 6.81
C THR A 711 18.29 -11.40 7.02
N SER A 712 17.15 -11.20 6.37
CA SER A 712 16.04 -12.16 6.38
C SER A 712 16.40 -13.48 5.71
N ASN A 713 15.49 -14.45 5.82
CA ASN A 713 15.43 -15.51 4.82
C ASN A 713 15.30 -14.90 3.40
N ALA A 714 15.86 -15.58 2.40
CA ALA A 714 15.77 -15.16 1.02
C ALA A 714 14.44 -15.63 0.41
N GLN A 715 13.74 -14.71 -0.27
CA GLN A 715 12.73 -15.07 -1.25
C GLN A 715 13.39 -15.16 -2.62
N THR A 716 12.99 -16.15 -3.41
CA THR A 716 13.43 -16.26 -4.79
C THR A 716 12.53 -15.41 -5.67
N PHE A 717 13.08 -14.36 -6.26
CA PHE A 717 12.43 -13.65 -7.35
C PHE A 717 12.83 -14.32 -8.66
N THR A 718 11.86 -14.72 -9.47
CA THR A 718 12.13 -15.41 -10.74
C THR A 718 12.21 -14.39 -11.87
N ILE A 719 13.40 -14.22 -12.46
CA ILE A 719 13.54 -13.44 -13.68
C ILE A 719 13.30 -14.42 -14.82
N THR A 720 12.03 -14.57 -15.19
CA THR A 720 11.68 -15.43 -16.31
C THR A 720 12.31 -14.84 -17.54
N ALA A 721 13.11 -15.66 -18.18
CA ALA A 721 13.61 -15.39 -19.48
C ALA A 721 12.44 -15.00 -20.39
N GLY A 722 12.52 -13.85 -21.08
CA GLY A 722 11.51 -13.44 -22.04
C GLY A 722 11.15 -14.62 -22.91
N SER A 723 9.91 -15.10 -22.76
CA SER A 723 9.41 -16.11 -23.67
C SER A 723 9.33 -15.41 -25.00
N ASN A 724 10.27 -15.74 -25.89
CA ASN A 724 10.10 -15.43 -27.27
C ASN A 724 8.72 -15.96 -27.67
N PRO A 725 7.86 -15.16 -28.31
CA PRO A 725 6.60 -15.69 -28.81
C PRO A 725 6.91 -16.91 -29.67
N ALA A 726 6.17 -18.00 -29.48
CA ALA A 726 6.28 -19.14 -30.37
C ALA A 726 6.01 -18.62 -31.78
N PRO A 727 6.99 -18.70 -32.70
CA PRO A 727 6.80 -18.11 -34.00
C PRO A 727 5.63 -18.82 -34.68
N THR A 728 4.76 -18.08 -35.35
CA THR A 728 3.77 -18.66 -36.25
C THR A 728 4.10 -18.22 -37.65
N THR A 729 4.10 -19.15 -38.58
CA THR A 729 4.30 -18.87 -39.99
C THR A 729 2.94 -18.93 -40.66
N THR A 730 2.54 -17.85 -41.34
CA THR A 730 1.24 -17.70 -42.01
C THR A 730 1.34 -17.76 -43.52
N GLY A 731 2.53 -17.55 -44.10
CA GLY A 731 2.71 -17.64 -45.53
C GLY A 731 4.17 -17.71 -45.96
N LEU A 732 4.38 -18.31 -47.13
CA LEU A 732 5.65 -18.42 -47.82
C LEU A 732 5.52 -17.72 -49.18
N SER A 733 6.49 -16.89 -49.54
CA SER A 733 6.56 -16.30 -50.88
C SER A 733 7.98 -16.38 -51.44
N PRO A 734 8.21 -17.15 -52.52
CA PRO A 734 7.25 -18.08 -53.14
C PRO A 734 6.84 -19.22 -52.18
N ALA A 735 5.72 -19.92 -52.44
CA ALA A 735 5.27 -21.09 -51.65
C ALA A 735 5.66 -22.45 -52.27
N ALA A 736 6.26 -22.41 -53.45
CA ALA A 736 6.72 -23.57 -54.19
C ALA A 736 7.86 -23.21 -55.14
N ALA A 737 8.71 -24.18 -55.46
CA ALA A 737 9.72 -24.10 -56.52
C ALA A 737 9.89 -25.49 -57.17
N PRO A 738 10.24 -25.56 -58.46
CA PRO A 738 10.44 -26.83 -59.14
C PRO A 738 11.68 -27.56 -58.61
N ALA A 739 11.61 -28.90 -58.56
CA ALA A 739 12.78 -29.71 -58.27
C ALA A 739 13.90 -29.46 -59.31
N GLY A 740 15.13 -29.23 -58.86
CA GLY A 740 16.28 -28.85 -59.69
C GLY A 740 16.38 -27.36 -60.06
N GLY A 741 15.50 -26.51 -59.55
CA GLY A 741 15.52 -25.06 -59.80
C GLY A 741 16.71 -24.31 -59.17
N PRO A 742 16.99 -23.06 -59.59
CA PRO A 742 18.04 -22.24 -58.97
C PRO A 742 17.67 -21.86 -57.53
N GLY A 743 18.68 -21.55 -56.71
CA GLY A 743 18.45 -21.01 -55.37
C GLY A 743 17.75 -19.65 -55.41
N PHE A 744 17.02 -19.31 -54.36
CA PHE A 744 16.20 -18.10 -54.30
C PHE A 744 16.10 -17.57 -52.86
N THR A 745 15.61 -16.33 -52.70
CA THR A 745 15.29 -15.75 -51.39
C THR A 745 13.83 -16.02 -51.06
N LEU A 746 13.60 -16.78 -49.99
CA LEU A 746 12.28 -17.07 -49.46
C LEU A 746 11.86 -15.97 -48.48
N THR A 747 10.71 -15.36 -48.71
CA THR A 747 10.05 -14.49 -47.73
C THR A 747 9.09 -15.32 -46.89
N VAL A 748 9.28 -15.30 -45.57
CA VAL A 748 8.43 -15.98 -44.60
C VAL A 748 7.63 -14.94 -43.83
N SER A 749 6.30 -14.95 -44.01
CA SER A 749 5.37 -14.09 -43.29
C SER A 749 4.78 -14.83 -42.10
N GLY A 750 4.53 -14.12 -41.01
CA GLY A 750 4.08 -14.74 -39.77
C GLY A 750 3.85 -13.75 -38.64
N SER A 751 3.92 -14.24 -37.41
CA SER A 751 3.94 -13.42 -36.20
C SER A 751 4.84 -14.07 -35.15
N GLY A 752 5.31 -13.26 -34.20
CA GLY A 752 6.19 -13.76 -33.14
C GLY A 752 7.64 -13.98 -33.57
N PHE A 753 8.07 -13.37 -34.67
CA PHE A 753 9.48 -13.34 -35.03
C PHE A 753 10.23 -12.32 -34.18
N VAL A 754 11.43 -12.68 -33.76
CA VAL A 754 12.40 -11.80 -33.10
C VAL A 754 13.73 -11.84 -33.85
N ALA A 755 14.65 -10.91 -33.55
CA ALA A 755 15.91 -10.79 -34.28
C ALA A 755 16.78 -12.07 -34.31
N SER A 756 16.63 -12.96 -33.32
CA SER A 756 17.31 -14.26 -33.26
C SER A 756 16.57 -15.42 -33.92
N SER A 757 15.43 -15.16 -34.59
CA SER A 757 14.66 -16.21 -35.28
C SER A 757 15.37 -16.67 -36.55
N VAL A 758 15.37 -17.97 -36.79
CA VAL A 758 15.98 -18.59 -37.98
C VAL A 758 14.93 -19.36 -38.76
N VAL A 759 14.92 -19.20 -40.08
CA VAL A 759 14.14 -20.07 -40.97
C VAL A 759 14.86 -21.41 -41.08
N ARG A 760 14.11 -22.49 -40.88
CA ARG A 760 14.56 -23.88 -40.98
C ARG A 760 13.90 -24.57 -42.17
N TRP A 761 14.73 -25.20 -43.00
CA TRP A 761 14.31 -26.02 -44.13
C TRP A 761 14.50 -27.50 -43.76
N ASN A 762 13.40 -28.25 -43.64
CA ASN A 762 13.42 -29.64 -43.15
C ASN A 762 14.17 -29.79 -41.80
N GLY A 763 14.01 -28.81 -40.92
CA GLY A 763 14.66 -28.77 -39.60
C GLY A 763 16.09 -28.22 -39.58
N ALA A 764 16.71 -27.95 -40.73
CA ALA A 764 18.07 -27.38 -40.81
C ALA A 764 18.03 -25.85 -40.99
N ASP A 765 18.84 -25.11 -40.22
CA ASP A 765 18.88 -23.64 -40.25
C ASP A 765 19.35 -23.09 -41.61
N ARG A 766 18.77 -21.97 -42.04
CA ARG A 766 19.18 -21.20 -43.22
C ARG A 766 19.59 -19.80 -42.83
N ALA A 767 20.50 -19.20 -43.60
CA ALA A 767 20.90 -17.82 -43.41
C ALA A 767 19.66 -16.93 -43.52
N THR A 768 19.29 -16.33 -42.39
CA THR A 768 18.01 -15.63 -42.19
C THR A 768 18.29 -14.18 -41.83
N THR A 769 17.59 -13.26 -42.48
CA THR A 769 17.56 -11.84 -42.14
C THR A 769 16.23 -11.51 -41.48
N PHE A 770 16.29 -10.98 -40.26
CA PHE A 770 15.11 -10.43 -39.58
C PHE A 770 14.70 -9.10 -40.22
N VAL A 771 13.46 -9.03 -40.73
CA VAL A 771 12.90 -7.80 -41.31
C VAL A 771 12.01 -7.11 -40.29
N SER A 772 11.07 -7.85 -39.69
CA SER A 772 10.16 -7.35 -38.65
C SER A 772 9.59 -8.51 -37.83
N ALA A 773 8.82 -8.20 -36.79
CA ALA A 773 8.16 -9.22 -35.97
C ALA A 773 7.15 -10.11 -36.73
N THR A 774 6.84 -9.76 -37.99
CA THR A 774 5.92 -10.48 -38.87
C THR A 774 6.56 -10.94 -40.19
N GLN A 775 7.85 -10.66 -40.42
CA GLN A 775 8.53 -11.03 -41.67
C GLN A 775 10.01 -11.39 -41.48
N LEU A 776 10.41 -12.52 -42.07
CA LEU A 776 11.80 -12.94 -42.24
C LEU A 776 12.11 -13.15 -43.72
N THR A 777 13.37 -13.02 -44.12
CA THR A 777 13.85 -13.52 -45.41
C THR A 777 14.96 -14.54 -45.21
N ALA A 778 14.99 -15.60 -46.01
CA ALA A 778 16.00 -16.65 -45.92
C ALA A 778 16.51 -17.08 -47.29
N ALA A 779 17.82 -17.28 -47.41
CA ALA A 779 18.42 -17.77 -48.64
C ALA A 779 18.28 -19.30 -48.75
N ILE A 780 17.55 -19.77 -49.75
CA ILE A 780 17.37 -21.20 -50.06
C ILE A 780 18.30 -21.58 -51.22
N PRO A 781 19.38 -22.34 -50.98
CA PRO A 781 20.30 -22.77 -52.04
C PRO A 781 19.67 -23.79 -52.99
N ALA A 782 20.16 -23.88 -54.24
CA ALA A 782 19.65 -24.81 -55.26
C ALA A 782 19.69 -26.29 -54.82
N ALA A 783 20.65 -26.66 -53.96
CA ALA A 783 20.77 -28.02 -53.43
C ALA A 783 19.55 -28.44 -52.57
N ASP A 784 18.88 -27.49 -51.92
CA ASP A 784 17.67 -27.76 -51.13
C ASP A 784 16.43 -28.05 -51.99
N LEU A 785 16.54 -27.79 -53.30
CA LEU A 785 15.51 -28.07 -54.31
C LEU A 785 15.84 -29.32 -55.15
N ALA A 786 16.91 -30.06 -54.84
CA ALA A 786 17.40 -31.12 -55.72
C ALA A 786 16.41 -32.29 -55.93
N VAL A 787 15.51 -32.53 -54.97
CA VAL A 787 14.58 -33.65 -54.98
C VAL A 787 13.15 -33.13 -54.79
N ALA A 788 12.26 -33.53 -55.68
CA ALA A 788 10.85 -33.26 -55.56
C ALA A 788 10.26 -33.84 -54.28
N GLY A 789 9.40 -33.09 -53.62
CA GLY A 789 8.79 -33.43 -52.35
C GLY A 789 8.31 -32.18 -51.63
N THR A 790 7.91 -32.33 -50.37
CA THR A 790 7.53 -31.18 -49.54
C THR A 790 8.67 -30.89 -48.58
N ALA A 791 9.18 -29.67 -48.62
CA ALA A 791 10.06 -29.16 -47.58
C ALA A 791 9.22 -28.53 -46.49
N GLN A 792 9.41 -28.98 -45.26
CA GLN A 792 8.77 -28.35 -44.11
C GLN A 792 9.57 -27.12 -43.74
N VAL A 793 9.04 -25.94 -44.08
CA VAL A 793 9.61 -24.67 -43.67
C VAL A 793 9.02 -24.29 -42.33
N THR A 794 9.89 -24.15 -41.35
CA THR A 794 9.51 -23.67 -40.03
C THR A 794 10.37 -22.45 -39.70
N THR A 795 9.90 -21.61 -38.81
CA THR A 795 10.76 -20.64 -38.15
C THR A 795 11.07 -21.18 -36.76
N PHE A 796 12.33 -21.18 -36.36
CA PHE A 796 12.72 -21.49 -35.00
C PHE A 796 13.15 -20.21 -34.30
N THR A 797 12.50 -19.93 -33.18
CA THR A 797 12.95 -18.92 -32.26
C THR A 797 13.61 -19.62 -31.07
N PRO A 798 14.89 -19.35 -30.77
CA PRO A 798 15.58 -19.99 -29.65
C PRO A 798 14.83 -19.82 -28.32
N ALA A 799 15.04 -20.77 -27.40
CA ALA A 799 14.64 -20.60 -26.01
C ALA A 799 15.25 -19.29 -25.45
N PRO A 800 14.54 -18.59 -24.56
CA PRO A 800 13.43 -19.06 -23.72
C PRO A 800 12.06 -18.85 -24.35
N GLY A 801 11.09 -19.71 -24.03
CA GLY A 801 9.87 -19.82 -24.81
C GLY A 801 10.20 -20.25 -26.23
N GLY A 802 9.81 -19.44 -27.21
CA GLY A 802 10.09 -19.64 -28.62
C GLY A 802 9.60 -21.00 -29.08
N GLY A 803 10.50 -21.72 -29.74
CA GLY A 803 10.20 -23.01 -30.31
C GLY A 803 10.08 -22.93 -31.82
N THR A 804 9.72 -24.06 -32.40
CA THR A 804 9.52 -24.18 -33.84
C THR A 804 8.08 -23.82 -34.16
N SER A 805 7.87 -23.00 -35.19
CA SER A 805 6.55 -22.66 -35.67
C SER A 805 5.78 -23.89 -36.17
N ASN A 806 4.49 -23.72 -36.45
CA ASN A 806 3.81 -24.61 -37.38
C ASN A 806 4.63 -24.71 -38.68
N ALA A 807 4.74 -25.91 -39.24
CA ALA A 807 5.41 -26.07 -40.52
C ALA A 807 4.52 -25.53 -41.64
N GLN A 808 5.05 -24.63 -42.44
CA GLN A 808 4.47 -24.27 -43.73
C GLN A 808 5.09 -25.19 -44.79
N PRO A 809 4.27 -25.98 -45.50
CA PRO A 809 4.76 -26.85 -46.55
C PRO A 809 5.22 -25.98 -47.72
N PHE A 810 6.53 -25.94 -47.97
CA PHE A 810 7.06 -25.43 -49.21
C PHE A 810 7.09 -26.59 -50.21
N SER A 811 6.32 -26.48 -51.28
CA SER A 811 6.28 -27.56 -52.27
C SER A 811 7.49 -27.47 -53.18
N ILE A 812 8.42 -28.41 -53.03
CA ILE A 812 9.43 -28.69 -54.06
C ILE A 812 8.71 -29.55 -55.09
N LEU A 813 8.06 -28.89 -56.02
CA LEU A 813 7.16 -29.55 -56.93
C LEU A 813 7.94 -30.59 -57.74
N ALA A 814 7.61 -31.86 -57.54
CA ALA A 814 7.51 -32.77 -58.68
C ALA A 814 6.55 -32.09 -59.65
N PRO A 815 6.74 -32.24 -60.98
CA PRO A 815 5.71 -31.81 -61.91
C PRO A 815 4.32 -32.35 -61.44
N GLY A 816 3.38 -31.45 -61.10
CA GLY A 816 2.34 -31.66 -60.06
C GLY A 816 1.05 -32.44 -60.41
N SER A 817 0.18 -32.66 -59.40
CA SER A 817 -1.08 -33.46 -59.43
C SER A 817 -2.38 -32.65 -59.61
N ASN A 818 -2.31 -31.53 -60.32
CA ASN A 818 -3.36 -31.15 -61.26
C ASN A 818 -2.79 -31.51 -62.62
N PHE A 819 -3.43 -32.44 -63.32
CA PHE A 819 -2.98 -32.75 -64.66
C PHE A 819 -3.66 -31.80 -65.63
N PHE A 820 -2.84 -31.08 -66.39
CA PHE A 820 -3.24 -30.23 -67.49
C PHE A 820 -2.56 -30.77 -68.76
N ASP A 821 -3.36 -31.09 -69.77
CA ASP A 821 -2.88 -31.42 -71.11
C ASP A 821 -3.38 -30.33 -72.05
N ASP A 822 -2.49 -29.44 -72.48
CA ASP A 822 -2.78 -28.42 -73.49
C ASP A 822 -2.72 -28.95 -74.92
N PHE A 823 -2.47 -30.26 -75.09
CA PHE A 823 -2.30 -30.93 -76.37
C PHE A 823 -1.23 -30.29 -77.27
N ASN A 824 -0.34 -29.45 -76.73
CA ASN A 824 0.63 -28.65 -77.47
C ASN A 824 1.84 -29.50 -77.89
N ARG A 825 1.61 -30.38 -78.86
CA ARG A 825 2.58 -31.34 -79.38
C ARG A 825 2.43 -31.45 -80.91
N SER A 826 3.47 -31.93 -81.59
CA SER A 826 3.55 -31.98 -83.06
C SER A 826 2.39 -32.75 -83.70
N ASP A 827 1.82 -32.17 -84.77
CA ASP A 827 0.76 -32.78 -85.57
C ASP A 827 1.16 -34.18 -86.09
N SER A 828 0.19 -35.08 -86.27
CA SER A 828 0.33 -36.48 -86.78
C SER A 828 0.83 -37.56 -85.82
N ALA A 829 1.03 -37.27 -84.53
CA ALA A 829 1.28 -38.31 -83.51
C ALA A 829 -0.03 -38.80 -82.88
N ASP A 830 -0.14 -40.10 -82.56
CA ASP A 830 -1.16 -40.60 -81.63
C ASP A 830 -1.07 -39.79 -80.32
N LEU A 831 -2.19 -39.65 -79.61
CA LEU A 831 -2.31 -38.80 -78.40
C LEU A 831 -1.46 -39.26 -77.19
N GLY A 832 -0.35 -39.97 -77.38
CA GLY A 832 0.58 -40.47 -76.35
C GLY A 832 1.01 -39.44 -75.28
N ASN A 833 1.70 -39.93 -74.24
CA ASN A 833 1.91 -39.31 -72.90
C ASN A 833 1.04 -39.94 -71.79
N GLY A 834 0.74 -41.24 -71.90
CA GLY A 834 0.04 -42.03 -70.88
C GLY A 834 -1.49 -42.01 -70.98
N TRP A 835 -2.07 -41.26 -71.91
CA TRP A 835 -3.46 -41.39 -72.33
C TRP A 835 -3.63 -42.60 -73.24
N VAL A 836 -4.71 -43.34 -73.04
CA VAL A 836 -5.11 -44.49 -73.87
C VAL A 836 -6.36 -44.13 -74.63
N GLU A 837 -6.22 -44.25 -75.94
CA GLU A 837 -7.31 -44.21 -76.87
C GLU A 837 -7.89 -45.61 -77.01
N LYS A 838 -9.21 -45.72 -76.87
CA LYS A 838 -9.89 -47.00 -77.02
C LYS A 838 -9.77 -47.55 -78.45
N THR A 839 -9.88 -46.69 -79.46
CA THR A 839 -9.70 -47.03 -80.88
C THR A 839 -8.57 -46.18 -81.44
N PRO A 840 -7.34 -46.72 -81.58
CA PRO A 840 -6.20 -45.96 -82.11
C PRO A 840 -6.53 -45.26 -83.43
N GLY A 841 -6.30 -43.95 -83.49
CA GLY A 841 -6.50 -43.12 -84.69
C GLY A 841 -7.92 -42.55 -84.86
N ALA A 842 -8.81 -42.71 -83.87
CA ALA A 842 -10.09 -42.01 -83.83
C ALA A 842 -9.93 -40.50 -83.53
N PHE A 843 -8.85 -40.11 -82.89
CA PHE A 843 -8.46 -38.72 -82.67
C PHE A 843 -7.10 -38.42 -83.30
N SER A 844 -6.94 -37.19 -83.77
CA SER A 844 -5.68 -36.69 -84.31
C SER A 844 -5.41 -35.27 -83.83
N LEU A 845 -4.15 -34.88 -83.82
CA LEU A 845 -3.74 -33.51 -83.54
C LEU A 845 -3.78 -32.67 -84.83
N VAL A 846 -4.49 -31.55 -84.77
CA VAL A 846 -4.60 -30.57 -85.85
C VAL A 846 -4.41 -29.18 -85.24
N GLY A 847 -3.24 -28.58 -85.46
CA GLY A 847 -2.94 -27.23 -84.98
C GLY A 847 -2.89 -27.13 -83.46
N ASN A 848 -2.19 -28.07 -82.82
CA ASN A 848 -2.04 -28.21 -81.36
C ASN A 848 -3.35 -28.41 -80.60
N ARG A 849 -4.39 -28.88 -81.29
CA ARG A 849 -5.68 -29.24 -80.71
C ARG A 849 -6.07 -30.63 -81.15
N VAL A 850 -6.88 -31.31 -80.35
CA VAL A 850 -7.37 -32.64 -80.69
C VAL A 850 -8.63 -32.52 -81.52
N SER A 851 -8.57 -32.96 -82.77
CA SER A 851 -9.73 -33.12 -83.63
C SER A 851 -10.16 -34.59 -83.64
N LYS A 852 -11.46 -34.86 -83.68
CA LYS A 852 -11.94 -36.20 -83.96
C LYS A 852 -11.74 -36.51 -85.46
N ALA A 853 -11.08 -37.62 -85.78
CA ALA A 853 -10.94 -38.09 -87.15
C ALA A 853 -12.26 -38.68 -87.65
N ALA A 854 -12.65 -38.40 -88.89
CA ALA A 854 -13.90 -38.86 -89.48
C ALA A 854 -13.86 -40.37 -89.81
N THR A 855 -14.00 -41.21 -88.79
CA THR A 855 -14.19 -42.67 -88.94
C THR A 855 -15.57 -43.07 -88.42
N ALA A 856 -16.21 -44.05 -89.08
CA ALA A 856 -17.62 -44.42 -88.89
C ALA A 856 -17.91 -45.25 -87.63
N THR A 857 -17.29 -44.92 -86.49
CA THR A 857 -17.43 -45.63 -85.20
C THR A 857 -18.31 -44.83 -84.22
N GLY A 858 -19.03 -45.54 -83.35
CA GLY A 858 -19.93 -44.95 -82.34
C GLY A 858 -19.19 -44.16 -81.25
N PHE A 859 -19.90 -43.31 -80.50
CA PHE A 859 -19.31 -42.48 -79.42
C PHE A 859 -18.61 -43.32 -78.33
N ALA A 860 -19.13 -44.51 -78.01
CA ALA A 860 -18.58 -45.40 -76.99
C ALA A 860 -17.21 -46.00 -77.38
N ASP A 861 -16.83 -45.95 -78.66
CA ASP A 861 -15.56 -46.50 -79.17
C ASP A 861 -14.47 -45.43 -79.31
N ASN A 862 -14.85 -44.16 -79.24
CA ASN A 862 -13.96 -43.01 -79.41
C ASN A 862 -13.64 -42.35 -78.07
N VAL A 863 -13.26 -43.16 -77.07
CA VAL A 863 -12.98 -42.69 -75.71
C VAL A 863 -11.47 -42.53 -75.53
N LEU A 864 -11.04 -41.35 -75.08
CA LEU A 864 -9.69 -41.10 -74.60
C LEU A 864 -9.70 -40.97 -73.07
N TYR A 865 -8.91 -41.79 -72.39
CA TYR A 865 -8.87 -41.86 -70.92
C TYR A 865 -7.47 -42.23 -70.42
N ARG A 866 -7.18 -42.04 -69.12
CA ARG A 866 -5.86 -42.36 -68.54
C ARG A 866 -5.89 -43.69 -67.74
N PRO A 867 -4.98 -44.68 -67.94
CA PRO A 867 -5.17 -46.03 -67.39
C PRO A 867 -4.43 -46.42 -66.10
N ALA A 868 -3.63 -45.58 -65.43
CA ALA A 868 -2.80 -46.04 -64.30
C ALA A 868 -3.21 -45.45 -62.95
N GLY A 869 -3.86 -46.25 -62.09
CA GLY A 869 -4.03 -45.99 -60.65
C GLY A 869 -5.01 -44.88 -60.22
N GLU A 870 -5.64 -44.18 -61.17
CA GLU A 870 -6.43 -42.98 -60.91
C GLU A 870 -7.94 -43.24 -60.89
N ASN A 871 -8.37 -44.25 -60.13
CA ASN A 871 -9.79 -44.40 -59.79
C ASN A 871 -10.15 -43.28 -58.81
N MET A 872 -10.90 -42.29 -59.27
CA MET A 872 -11.38 -41.21 -58.41
C MET A 872 -12.81 -41.51 -58.01
N LEU A 873 -13.06 -41.55 -56.70
CA LEU A 873 -14.42 -41.58 -56.21
C LEU A 873 -14.96 -40.16 -56.38
N ASP A 874 -14.39 -39.17 -55.71
CA ASP A 874 -14.81 -37.78 -55.86
C ASP A 874 -13.84 -37.03 -56.77
N GLY A 875 -14.35 -36.43 -57.85
CA GLY A 875 -13.49 -35.81 -58.86
C GLY A 875 -14.21 -34.87 -59.82
N GLU A 876 -13.42 -34.00 -60.47
CA GLU A 876 -13.87 -33.07 -61.50
C GLU A 876 -12.97 -33.18 -62.74
N ALA A 877 -13.58 -33.12 -63.92
CA ALA A 877 -12.88 -33.06 -65.20
C ALA A 877 -13.40 -31.90 -66.05
N SER A 878 -12.52 -31.27 -66.83
CA SER A 878 -12.93 -30.28 -67.82
C SER A 878 -12.10 -30.33 -69.09
N VAL A 879 -12.70 -29.93 -70.21
CA VAL A 879 -12.04 -29.81 -71.51
C VAL A 879 -12.51 -28.56 -72.22
N GLU A 880 -11.59 -27.85 -72.88
CA GLU A 880 -11.93 -26.71 -73.71
C GLU A 880 -12.29 -27.17 -75.13
N VAL A 881 -13.27 -26.53 -75.76
CA VAL A 881 -13.84 -26.92 -77.05
C VAL A 881 -13.98 -25.68 -77.95
N ARG A 882 -13.63 -25.83 -79.23
CA ARG A 882 -13.90 -24.84 -80.28
C ARG A 882 -14.62 -25.52 -81.45
N PHE A 883 -15.70 -24.90 -81.89
CA PHE A 883 -16.53 -25.39 -82.99
C PHE A 883 -16.11 -24.72 -84.30
N ASN A 884 -15.85 -25.52 -85.33
CA ASN A 884 -15.43 -25.02 -86.64
C ASN A 884 -16.62 -24.91 -87.62
N SER A 885 -17.75 -25.56 -87.31
CA SER A 885 -19.00 -25.45 -88.06
C SER A 885 -20.21 -25.52 -87.12
N LEU A 886 -21.36 -25.02 -87.58
CA LEU A 886 -22.67 -25.30 -86.96
C LEU A 886 -23.49 -26.21 -87.90
N PRO A 887 -24.25 -27.18 -87.38
CA PRO A 887 -24.49 -27.48 -85.95
C PRO A 887 -23.22 -27.95 -85.20
N PRO A 888 -23.13 -27.71 -83.87
CA PRO A 888 -21.86 -27.85 -83.14
C PRO A 888 -21.42 -29.31 -82.96
N GLY A 889 -22.30 -30.28 -83.18
CA GLY A 889 -21.99 -31.70 -83.00
C GLY A 889 -21.82 -32.09 -81.53
N TYR A 890 -21.32 -33.31 -81.30
CA TYR A 890 -21.36 -33.95 -79.99
C TYR A 890 -20.01 -33.98 -79.28
N ALA A 891 -19.56 -32.83 -78.79
CA ALA A 891 -18.37 -32.74 -77.96
C ALA A 891 -18.68 -33.15 -76.51
N GLN A 892 -17.84 -33.96 -75.86
CA GLN A 892 -18.21 -34.64 -74.60
C GLN A 892 -17.06 -34.78 -73.58
N VAL A 893 -17.37 -34.66 -72.28
CA VAL A 893 -16.46 -34.90 -71.14
C VAL A 893 -17.13 -35.82 -70.12
N PHE A 894 -16.37 -36.74 -69.51
CA PHE A 894 -16.92 -37.70 -68.55
C PHE A 894 -16.14 -37.81 -67.25
N VAL A 895 -16.86 -38.23 -66.20
CA VAL A 895 -16.32 -38.60 -64.88
C VAL A 895 -16.84 -39.95 -64.39
N ARG A 896 -16.08 -40.60 -63.51
CA ARG A 896 -16.33 -41.95 -62.97
C ARG A 896 -16.54 -43.02 -64.05
N GLY A 897 -15.86 -42.91 -65.18
CA GLY A 897 -15.88 -43.94 -66.20
C GLY A 897 -15.36 -45.27 -65.64
N GLN A 898 -16.17 -46.32 -65.66
CA GLN A 898 -15.81 -47.58 -65.03
C GLN A 898 -14.74 -48.30 -65.86
N THR A 899 -13.56 -48.48 -65.27
CA THR A 899 -12.38 -49.07 -65.93
C THR A 899 -12.66 -50.46 -66.50
N GLY A 900 -13.47 -51.27 -65.81
CA GLY A 900 -13.87 -52.61 -66.27
C GLY A 900 -14.72 -52.63 -67.55
N THR A 901 -15.32 -51.51 -67.95
CA THR A 901 -16.17 -51.43 -69.14
C THR A 901 -15.63 -50.50 -70.23
N ILE A 902 -14.78 -49.53 -69.88
CA ILE A 902 -14.08 -48.67 -70.85
C ILE A 902 -13.21 -49.48 -71.82
N ALA A 903 -12.55 -50.53 -71.35
CA ALA A 903 -11.65 -51.36 -72.17
C ALA A 903 -12.39 -52.20 -73.24
N ASN A 904 -13.71 -52.34 -73.14
CA ASN A 904 -14.52 -53.19 -74.03
C ASN A 904 -15.35 -52.33 -75.00
N ALA A 905 -15.19 -52.54 -76.32
CA ALA A 905 -15.96 -51.87 -77.38
C ALA A 905 -17.48 -51.91 -77.10
N GLY A 906 -18.16 -50.76 -77.26
CA GLY A 906 -19.61 -50.65 -77.06
C GLY A 906 -20.18 -50.67 -75.62
N THR A 907 -19.37 -50.79 -74.55
CA THR A 907 -19.89 -50.97 -73.16
C THR A 907 -19.52 -49.88 -72.16
N PHE A 908 -19.33 -48.63 -72.60
CA PHE A 908 -18.92 -47.53 -71.70
C PHE A 908 -19.99 -47.24 -70.62
N ASN A 909 -19.57 -47.19 -69.34
CA ASN A 909 -20.42 -46.81 -68.20
C ASN A 909 -19.79 -45.63 -67.47
N GLY A 910 -20.56 -44.58 -67.21
CA GLY A 910 -20.07 -43.35 -66.55
C GLY A 910 -21.09 -42.20 -66.60
N TYR A 911 -20.69 -41.04 -66.09
CA TYR A 911 -21.45 -39.80 -66.25
C TYR A 911 -20.84 -38.95 -67.35
N LEU A 912 -21.67 -38.45 -68.25
CA LEU A 912 -21.23 -37.74 -69.45
C LEU A 912 -21.98 -36.41 -69.61
N LEU A 913 -21.22 -35.34 -69.82
CA LEU A 913 -21.73 -34.03 -70.24
C LEU A 913 -21.38 -33.81 -71.72
N TYR A 914 -22.36 -33.47 -72.54
CA TYR A 914 -22.13 -33.26 -73.97
C TYR A 914 -23.03 -32.19 -74.62
N THR A 915 -22.57 -31.65 -75.75
CA THR A 915 -23.36 -30.79 -76.66
C THR A 915 -24.08 -31.64 -77.71
N ASP A 916 -25.16 -31.15 -78.32
CA ASP A 916 -25.81 -31.82 -79.46
C ASP A 916 -25.89 -30.90 -80.68
N ASN A 917 -26.72 -31.24 -81.67
CA ASN A 917 -26.86 -30.41 -82.88
C ASN A 917 -27.65 -29.09 -82.67
N ASP A 918 -28.17 -28.82 -81.46
CA ASP A 918 -28.77 -27.55 -81.09
C ASP A 918 -27.76 -26.66 -80.34
N PRO A 919 -27.32 -25.51 -80.91
CA PRO A 919 -26.36 -24.63 -80.26
C PRO A 919 -26.88 -23.98 -78.97
N GLY A 920 -28.18 -24.05 -78.68
CA GLY A 920 -28.77 -23.58 -77.43
C GLY A 920 -28.83 -24.63 -76.31
N ARG A 921 -28.27 -25.83 -76.51
CA ARG A 921 -28.51 -26.96 -75.61
C ARG A 921 -27.27 -27.85 -75.35
N ALA A 922 -27.17 -28.32 -74.12
CA ALA A 922 -26.31 -29.43 -73.71
C ALA A 922 -27.10 -30.44 -72.87
N LEU A 923 -26.55 -31.64 -72.70
CA LEU A 923 -27.18 -32.76 -72.01
C LEU A 923 -26.19 -33.36 -70.99
N LEU A 924 -26.69 -33.67 -69.80
CA LEU A 924 -26.01 -34.45 -68.79
C LEU A 924 -26.74 -35.79 -68.66
N ASP A 925 -26.03 -36.87 -68.98
CA ASP A 925 -26.57 -38.21 -69.01
C ASP A 925 -25.73 -39.17 -68.16
N ARG A 926 -26.38 -40.23 -67.69
CA ARG A 926 -25.71 -41.43 -67.20
C ARG A 926 -25.70 -42.46 -68.32
N ILE A 927 -24.58 -43.11 -68.55
CA ILE A 927 -24.47 -44.20 -69.51
C ILE A 927 -24.46 -45.53 -68.77
N GLU A 928 -25.39 -46.40 -69.14
CA GLU A 928 -25.57 -47.74 -68.59
C GLU A 928 -25.54 -48.78 -69.71
N ASN A 929 -24.56 -49.68 -69.66
CA ASN A 929 -24.29 -50.71 -70.65
C ASN A 929 -24.29 -50.18 -72.10
N GLY A 930 -23.69 -49.01 -72.30
CA GLY A 930 -23.63 -48.34 -73.61
C GLY A 930 -24.91 -47.60 -74.05
N THR A 931 -25.96 -47.55 -73.22
CA THR A 931 -27.20 -46.80 -73.50
C THR A 931 -27.28 -45.51 -72.65
N PHE A 932 -27.82 -44.44 -73.22
CA PHE A 932 -27.99 -43.16 -72.53
C PHE A 932 -29.26 -43.14 -71.67
N VAL A 933 -29.11 -42.68 -70.43
CA VAL A 933 -30.19 -42.36 -69.50
C VAL A 933 -30.12 -40.86 -69.22
N PRO A 934 -31.06 -40.05 -69.76
CA PRO A 934 -31.05 -38.61 -69.57
C PRO A 934 -31.21 -38.22 -68.11
N LEU A 935 -30.33 -37.35 -67.58
CA LEU A 935 -30.42 -36.83 -66.21
C LEU A 935 -30.83 -35.35 -66.19
N ALA A 936 -30.25 -34.52 -67.06
CA ALA A 936 -30.62 -33.12 -67.18
C ALA A 936 -30.41 -32.56 -68.59
N GLN A 937 -31.35 -31.72 -69.04
CA GLN A 937 -31.17 -30.84 -70.19
C GLN A 937 -30.72 -29.47 -69.72
N ILE A 938 -29.62 -28.97 -70.30
CA ILE A 938 -28.99 -27.69 -69.95
C ILE A 938 -29.25 -26.70 -71.08
N THR A 939 -29.95 -25.61 -70.76
CA THR A 939 -30.11 -24.47 -71.68
C THR A 939 -28.83 -23.64 -71.69
N ILE A 940 -28.34 -23.30 -72.88
CA ILE A 940 -27.13 -22.51 -73.11
C ILE A 940 -27.50 -21.10 -73.61
N ALA A 941 -27.10 -20.07 -72.88
CA ALA A 941 -27.34 -18.67 -73.26
C ALA A 941 -26.11 -17.78 -72.94
N PRO A 942 -25.51 -17.09 -73.93
CA PRO A 942 -25.82 -17.12 -75.37
C PRO A 942 -25.47 -18.47 -76.04
N ALA A 943 -26.13 -18.78 -77.16
CA ALA A 943 -25.93 -20.03 -77.90
C ALA A 943 -24.48 -20.22 -78.40
N LEU A 944 -24.06 -21.47 -78.55
CA LEU A 944 -22.76 -21.88 -79.06
C LEU A 944 -22.52 -21.32 -80.47
N ASN A 945 -21.28 -20.94 -80.76
CA ASN A 945 -20.87 -20.37 -82.04
C ASN A 945 -19.45 -20.81 -82.42
N THR A 946 -19.00 -20.40 -83.60
CA THR A 946 -17.69 -20.81 -84.15
C THR A 946 -16.53 -19.87 -83.83
N THR A 947 -16.78 -18.78 -83.11
CA THR A 947 -15.77 -17.75 -82.81
C THR A 947 -15.23 -17.84 -81.38
N ASP A 948 -16.04 -18.31 -80.44
CA ASP A 948 -15.69 -18.36 -79.03
C ASP A 948 -15.02 -19.69 -78.64
N THR A 949 -14.31 -19.65 -77.51
CA THR A 949 -13.79 -20.86 -76.85
C THR A 949 -14.72 -21.22 -75.71
N PHE A 950 -15.12 -22.48 -75.66
CA PHE A 950 -16.01 -23.01 -74.63
C PHE A 950 -15.28 -24.01 -73.74
N ARG A 951 -15.82 -24.31 -72.57
CA ARG A 951 -15.34 -25.36 -71.68
C ARG A 951 -16.51 -26.16 -71.14
N LEU A 952 -16.39 -27.48 -71.24
CA LEU A 952 -17.27 -28.43 -70.59
C LEU A 952 -16.61 -28.88 -69.30
N ARG A 953 -17.32 -28.76 -68.17
CA ARG A 953 -16.80 -29.14 -66.84
C ARG A 953 -17.84 -29.97 -66.10
N LEU A 954 -17.41 -31.14 -65.62
CA LEU A 954 -18.27 -32.09 -64.92
C LEU A 954 -17.61 -32.55 -63.62
N ARG A 955 -18.36 -32.46 -62.52
CA ARG A 955 -17.96 -32.91 -61.18
C ARG A 955 -18.91 -33.99 -60.68
N ALA A 956 -18.36 -35.00 -60.01
CA ALA A 956 -19.12 -36.02 -59.29
C ALA A 956 -18.56 -36.20 -57.87
N THR A 957 -19.42 -36.17 -56.84
CA THR A 957 -19.04 -36.39 -55.44
C THR A 957 -20.05 -37.25 -54.69
N GLY A 958 -19.58 -38.06 -53.74
CA GLY A 958 -20.43 -38.91 -52.91
C GLY A 958 -20.89 -40.20 -53.60
N THR A 959 -21.62 -41.06 -52.88
CA THR A 959 -22.01 -42.39 -53.37
C THR A 959 -23.51 -42.69 -53.27
N ASN A 960 -24.27 -41.92 -52.48
CA ASN A 960 -25.74 -41.97 -52.42
C ASN A 960 -26.34 -40.72 -51.73
N PRO A 961 -26.86 -39.73 -52.47
CA PRO A 961 -26.79 -39.62 -53.92
C PRO A 961 -25.34 -39.49 -54.43
N VAL A 962 -25.14 -39.73 -55.72
CA VAL A 962 -23.98 -39.18 -56.42
C VAL A 962 -24.36 -37.76 -56.85
N ALA A 963 -23.77 -36.77 -56.20
CA ALA A 963 -24.01 -35.36 -56.50
C ALA A 963 -23.18 -34.96 -57.73
N LEU A 964 -23.86 -34.57 -58.80
CA LEU A 964 -23.29 -34.15 -60.08
C LEU A 964 -23.45 -32.65 -60.26
N ALA A 965 -22.39 -31.98 -60.70
CA ALA A 965 -22.46 -30.59 -61.14
C ALA A 965 -21.82 -30.45 -62.53
N ALA A 966 -22.61 -30.01 -63.51
CA ALA A 966 -22.24 -29.84 -64.90
C ALA A 966 -22.28 -28.37 -65.30
N PHE A 967 -21.26 -27.90 -66.01
CA PHE A 967 -21.13 -26.51 -66.45
C PHE A 967 -20.70 -26.46 -67.92
N VAL A 968 -21.32 -25.56 -68.67
CA VAL A 968 -20.90 -25.08 -69.99
C VAL A 968 -20.47 -23.64 -69.81
N GLU A 969 -19.20 -23.36 -70.09
CA GLU A 969 -18.58 -22.07 -69.85
C GLU A 969 -18.08 -21.47 -71.17
N ARG A 970 -18.18 -20.14 -71.33
CA ARG A 970 -17.61 -19.36 -72.43
C ARG A 970 -16.44 -18.54 -71.93
N PHE A 971 -15.34 -18.56 -72.66
CA PHE A 971 -14.22 -17.68 -72.37
C PHE A 971 -14.52 -16.25 -72.84
N THR A 972 -14.43 -15.27 -71.94
CA THR A 972 -14.73 -13.84 -72.23
C THR A 972 -13.50 -13.02 -72.57
N GLY A 973 -12.32 -13.64 -72.64
CA GLY A 973 -11.02 -12.97 -72.82
C GLY A 973 -10.31 -12.64 -71.49
N THR A 974 -11.05 -12.50 -70.39
CA THR A 974 -10.50 -12.25 -69.03
C THR A 974 -10.81 -13.37 -68.05
N GLY A 975 -11.70 -14.30 -68.39
CA GLY A 975 -12.09 -15.42 -67.55
C GLY A 975 -13.16 -16.30 -68.19
N TRP A 976 -13.60 -17.31 -67.44
CA TRP A 976 -14.66 -18.23 -67.85
C TRP A 976 -15.99 -17.80 -67.25
N ALA A 977 -17.00 -17.61 -68.10
CA ALA A 977 -18.36 -17.30 -67.69
C ALA A 977 -19.25 -18.53 -67.91
N VAL A 978 -19.96 -18.99 -66.88
CA VAL A 978 -20.95 -20.07 -67.00
C VAL A 978 -22.13 -19.57 -67.84
N ILE A 979 -22.39 -20.23 -68.96
CA ILE A 979 -23.49 -19.93 -69.90
C ILE A 979 -24.56 -21.04 -69.92
N GLY A 980 -24.30 -22.14 -69.23
CA GLY A 980 -25.26 -23.20 -68.95
C GLY A 980 -24.77 -24.06 -67.78
N GLN A 981 -25.66 -24.52 -66.91
CA GLN A 981 -25.30 -25.41 -65.79
C GLN A 981 -26.46 -26.30 -65.35
N ALA A 982 -26.15 -27.42 -64.71
CA ALA A 982 -27.10 -28.25 -63.98
C ALA A 982 -26.42 -28.88 -62.74
N THR A 983 -27.20 -29.12 -61.70
CA THR A 983 -26.78 -29.92 -60.53
C THR A 983 -27.83 -30.97 -60.27
N ILE A 984 -27.41 -32.24 -60.14
CA ILE A 984 -28.29 -33.40 -60.02
C ILE A 984 -27.77 -34.32 -58.95
N ASP A 985 -28.65 -34.77 -58.07
CA ASP A 985 -28.38 -35.86 -57.13
C ASP A 985 -28.90 -37.18 -57.70
N ASP A 986 -28.01 -37.97 -58.29
CA ASP A 986 -28.37 -39.28 -58.83
C ASP A 986 -28.50 -40.29 -57.68
N THR A 987 -29.75 -40.64 -57.38
CA THR A 987 -30.13 -41.61 -56.35
C THR A 987 -30.49 -42.98 -56.94
N ALA A 988 -30.47 -43.14 -58.27
CA ALA A 988 -30.98 -44.36 -58.87
C ALA A 988 -30.14 -45.59 -58.44
N PRO A 989 -30.74 -46.80 -58.38
CA PRO A 989 -30.00 -47.99 -58.00
C PRO A 989 -28.84 -48.31 -58.96
N THR A 990 -28.96 -47.92 -60.23
CA THR A 990 -27.97 -48.13 -61.30
C THR A 990 -26.94 -47.00 -61.42
N ARG A 991 -26.95 -46.04 -60.50
CA ARG A 991 -25.98 -44.93 -60.47
C ARG A 991 -24.53 -45.42 -60.38
N VAL A 992 -23.60 -44.62 -60.90
CA VAL A 992 -22.16 -44.96 -60.90
C VAL A 992 -21.54 -44.50 -59.57
N ALA A 993 -21.75 -45.32 -58.52
CA ALA A 993 -21.32 -45.04 -57.14
C ALA A 993 -19.87 -45.48 -56.84
N THR A 994 -19.21 -46.17 -57.76
CA THR A 994 -17.84 -46.65 -57.61
C THR A 994 -16.84 -45.71 -58.26
N ALA A 995 -15.63 -45.66 -57.71
CA ALA A 995 -14.55 -44.86 -58.26
C ALA A 995 -14.24 -45.27 -59.70
N GLY A 996 -13.91 -44.30 -60.55
CA GLY A 996 -13.64 -44.53 -61.97
C GLY A 996 -12.74 -43.45 -62.56
N THR A 997 -12.47 -43.54 -63.86
CA THR A 997 -11.59 -42.62 -64.57
C THR A 997 -12.33 -41.39 -65.09
N VAL A 998 -11.55 -40.44 -65.60
CA VAL A 998 -12.04 -39.26 -66.32
C VAL A 998 -11.46 -39.22 -67.72
N GLY A 999 -12.09 -38.46 -68.60
CA GLY A 999 -11.59 -38.26 -69.94
C GLY A 999 -12.60 -37.51 -70.81
N PHE A 1000 -12.37 -37.57 -72.11
CA PHE A 1000 -13.26 -36.96 -73.10
C PHE A 1000 -13.47 -37.93 -74.27
N THR A 1001 -14.58 -37.72 -74.96
CA THR A 1001 -14.99 -38.50 -76.14
C THR A 1001 -15.75 -37.58 -77.09
N GLY A 1002 -16.01 -38.03 -78.32
CA GLY A 1002 -16.78 -37.24 -79.28
C GLY A 1002 -17.51 -38.12 -80.28
N TYR A 1003 -18.60 -37.60 -80.84
CA TYR A 1003 -19.27 -38.16 -82.01
C TYR A 1003 -19.44 -37.10 -83.10
N LEU A 1004 -19.13 -37.47 -84.35
CA LEU A 1004 -19.22 -36.58 -85.50
C LEU A 1004 -20.49 -36.94 -86.28
N GLU A 1005 -21.53 -36.14 -86.13
CA GLU A 1005 -22.73 -36.20 -86.96
C GLU A 1005 -23.12 -34.77 -87.36
N GLY A 1006 -22.50 -34.28 -88.44
CA GLY A 1006 -22.79 -32.98 -89.04
C GLY A 1006 -21.99 -31.77 -88.52
N GLY A 1007 -21.22 -31.89 -87.44
CA GLY A 1007 -20.42 -30.79 -86.86
C GLY A 1007 -18.93 -31.12 -86.72
N VAL A 1008 -18.04 -30.14 -86.94
CA VAL A 1008 -16.58 -30.25 -86.76
C VAL A 1008 -16.16 -29.41 -85.56
N TYR A 1009 -15.44 -30.01 -84.62
CA TYR A 1009 -14.93 -29.34 -83.41
C TYR A 1009 -13.55 -29.88 -83.01
N THR A 1010 -12.84 -29.08 -82.21
CA THR A 1010 -11.53 -29.43 -81.65
C THR A 1010 -11.52 -29.23 -80.15
N TYR A 1011 -10.81 -30.12 -79.44
CA TYR A 1011 -10.54 -30.02 -78.00
C TYR A 1011 -9.19 -29.38 -77.74
N ASP A 1012 -9.14 -28.59 -76.68
CA ASP A 1012 -7.95 -27.93 -76.15
C ASP A 1012 -7.95 -28.10 -74.62
N ASN A 1013 -6.78 -27.99 -73.96
CA ASN A 1013 -6.65 -27.84 -72.51
C ASN A 1013 -7.56 -28.75 -71.63
N PHE A 1014 -7.24 -30.04 -71.51
CA PHE A 1014 -7.92 -30.94 -70.58
C PHE A 1014 -7.37 -30.81 -69.16
N THR A 1015 -8.25 -30.64 -68.16
CA THR A 1015 -7.89 -30.69 -66.73
C THR A 1015 -8.64 -31.79 -65.99
N ARG A 1016 -7.97 -32.37 -64.99
CA ARG A 1016 -8.62 -33.15 -63.93
C ARG A 1016 -8.18 -32.74 -62.55
N THR A 1017 -9.11 -32.82 -61.60
CA THR A 1017 -8.93 -32.50 -60.18
C THR A 1017 -9.43 -33.67 -59.33
N ASN A 1018 -8.58 -34.19 -58.44
CA ASN A 1018 -8.97 -35.21 -57.46
C ASN A 1018 -9.51 -34.53 -56.19
N LEU A 1019 -10.67 -34.98 -55.70
CA LEU A 1019 -11.35 -34.40 -54.54
C LEU A 1019 -11.46 -35.36 -53.33
N ASP A 1020 -10.86 -36.55 -53.41
CA ASP A 1020 -10.83 -37.52 -52.30
C ASP A 1020 -9.96 -37.02 -51.12
N GLY A 1021 -10.57 -36.55 -50.01
CA GLY A 1021 -9.86 -36.31 -48.73
C GLY A 1021 -10.02 -34.97 -47.95
N ALA A 1022 -11.17 -34.27 -48.01
CA ALA A 1022 -11.37 -33.06 -47.20
C ALA A 1022 -11.74 -33.33 -45.71
N SER A 1023 -11.18 -32.54 -44.78
CA SER A 1023 -11.15 -32.67 -43.30
C SER A 1023 -12.50 -32.56 -42.55
N THR A 1024 -12.63 -33.24 -41.40
CA THR A 1024 -13.78 -33.14 -40.47
C THR A 1024 -13.74 -31.90 -39.56
N ASN A 1025 -14.89 -31.28 -39.30
CA ASN A 1025 -15.11 -30.14 -38.40
C ASN A 1025 -14.95 -30.51 -36.90
N PRO A 1026 -14.47 -29.61 -36.01
CA PRO A 1026 -14.27 -29.87 -34.57
C PRO A 1026 -15.58 -29.80 -33.74
N LEU A 1027 -15.60 -30.41 -32.54
CA LEU A 1027 -16.69 -30.26 -31.57
C LEU A 1027 -16.54 -28.93 -30.79
N PRO A 1028 -17.54 -28.03 -30.76
CA PRO A 1028 -17.42 -26.73 -30.11
C PRO A 1028 -17.58 -26.78 -28.57
N THR A 1029 -17.05 -25.80 -27.84
CA THR A 1029 -17.24 -25.62 -26.37
C THR A 1029 -17.54 -24.16 -26.01
N THR A 1030 -18.37 -23.89 -24.99
CA THR A 1030 -18.81 -22.54 -24.57
C THR A 1030 -18.36 -22.20 -23.14
N THR A 1031 -17.90 -20.97 -22.93
CA THR A 1031 -17.34 -20.49 -21.64
C THR A 1031 -18.08 -19.30 -21.02
N GLY A 1032 -18.91 -18.57 -21.77
CA GLY A 1032 -19.71 -17.47 -21.20
C GLY A 1032 -20.65 -16.77 -22.18
N LEU A 1033 -21.63 -16.05 -21.61
CA LEU A 1033 -22.70 -15.33 -22.31
C LEU A 1033 -22.70 -13.84 -21.95
N SER A 1034 -22.92 -12.96 -22.93
CA SER A 1034 -23.08 -11.53 -22.70
C SER A 1034 -24.15 -10.93 -23.63
N PRO A 1035 -25.26 -10.39 -23.10
CA PRO A 1035 -25.68 -10.42 -21.69
C PRO A 1035 -25.99 -11.86 -21.22
N ALA A 1036 -26.11 -12.08 -19.90
CA ALA A 1036 -26.43 -13.39 -19.30
C ALA A 1036 -27.88 -13.52 -18.80
N SER A 1037 -28.66 -12.43 -18.80
CA SER A 1037 -30.08 -12.42 -18.42
C SER A 1037 -30.88 -11.31 -19.10
N ALA A 1038 -32.20 -11.51 -19.22
CA ALA A 1038 -33.16 -10.52 -19.73
C ALA A 1038 -34.57 -10.75 -19.13
N PRO A 1039 -35.41 -9.71 -18.99
CA PRO A 1039 -36.76 -9.85 -18.46
C PRO A 1039 -37.70 -10.57 -19.43
N VAL A 1040 -38.68 -11.30 -18.89
CA VAL A 1040 -39.75 -11.92 -19.68
C VAL A 1040 -40.54 -10.83 -20.43
N GLY A 1041 -40.78 -11.03 -21.71
CA GLY A 1041 -41.41 -10.05 -22.60
C GLY A 1041 -40.52 -8.88 -23.05
N GLY A 1042 -39.23 -8.89 -22.71
CA GLY A 1042 -38.27 -7.86 -23.13
C GLY A 1042 -38.01 -7.80 -24.66
N PRO A 1043 -37.41 -6.70 -25.18
CA PRO A 1043 -37.04 -6.60 -26.58
C PRO A 1043 -35.93 -7.61 -26.94
N GLY A 1044 -35.88 -8.01 -28.21
CA GLY A 1044 -34.79 -8.85 -28.72
C GLY A 1044 -33.44 -8.14 -28.65
N PHE A 1045 -32.36 -8.92 -28.56
CA PHE A 1045 -31.00 -8.40 -28.39
C PHE A 1045 -29.95 -9.28 -29.11
N THR A 1046 -28.73 -8.77 -29.24
CA THR A 1046 -27.59 -9.56 -29.74
C THR A 1046 -26.84 -10.20 -28.57
N LEU A 1047 -26.84 -11.52 -28.54
CA LEU A 1047 -26.10 -12.32 -27.58
C LEU A 1047 -24.68 -12.58 -28.10
N THR A 1048 -23.67 -12.28 -27.29
CA THR A 1048 -22.28 -12.69 -27.53
C THR A 1048 -22.01 -13.99 -26.78
N VAL A 1049 -21.52 -15.01 -27.50
CA VAL A 1049 -21.16 -16.32 -26.95
C VAL A 1049 -19.65 -16.50 -27.08
N ASN A 1050 -18.96 -16.65 -25.95
CA ASN A 1050 -17.52 -16.93 -25.88
C ASN A 1050 -17.26 -18.43 -25.71
N GLY A 1051 -16.19 -18.95 -26.32
CA GLY A 1051 -15.89 -20.39 -26.31
C GLY A 1051 -14.65 -20.78 -27.12
N SER A 1052 -14.62 -22.00 -27.66
CA SER A 1052 -13.57 -22.49 -28.55
C SER A 1052 -14.10 -23.56 -29.51
N GLY A 1053 -13.41 -23.78 -30.63
CA GLY A 1053 -13.78 -24.78 -31.63
C GLY A 1053 -14.93 -24.34 -32.54
N PHE A 1054 -15.20 -23.03 -32.65
CA PHE A 1054 -16.17 -22.49 -33.60
C PHE A 1054 -15.56 -22.43 -35.00
N ILE A 1055 -16.38 -22.61 -36.03
CA ILE A 1055 -16.01 -22.55 -37.44
C ILE A 1055 -16.96 -21.61 -38.20
N SER A 1056 -16.56 -21.22 -39.41
CA SER A 1056 -17.44 -20.49 -40.33
C SER A 1056 -18.59 -21.42 -40.75
N GLY A 1057 -19.75 -21.27 -40.09
CA GLY A 1057 -20.88 -22.19 -40.18
C GLY A 1057 -21.39 -22.72 -38.83
N SER A 1058 -20.75 -22.37 -37.71
CA SER A 1058 -21.28 -22.64 -36.36
C SER A 1058 -22.60 -21.91 -36.11
N LEU A 1059 -23.54 -22.58 -35.45
CA LEU A 1059 -24.86 -22.04 -35.11
C LEU A 1059 -25.05 -21.99 -33.59
N VAL A 1060 -25.39 -20.83 -33.04
CA VAL A 1060 -25.85 -20.69 -31.64
C VAL A 1060 -27.27 -21.22 -31.54
N ARG A 1061 -27.54 -22.07 -30.55
CA ARG A 1061 -28.84 -22.69 -30.28
C ARG A 1061 -29.42 -22.23 -28.96
N TRP A 1062 -30.61 -21.65 -28.99
CA TRP A 1062 -31.40 -21.26 -27.81
C TRP A 1062 -32.51 -22.28 -27.58
N ASN A 1063 -32.53 -22.92 -26.41
CA ASN A 1063 -33.43 -24.05 -26.12
C ASN A 1063 -33.40 -25.14 -27.21
N GLY A 1064 -32.21 -25.36 -27.80
CA GLY A 1064 -31.98 -26.32 -28.89
C GLY A 1064 -32.29 -25.81 -30.31
N ASN A 1065 -32.86 -24.61 -30.48
CA ASN A 1065 -33.21 -24.05 -31.79
C ASN A 1065 -32.15 -23.07 -32.31
N ASP A 1066 -31.78 -23.18 -33.60
CA ASP A 1066 -30.75 -22.32 -34.22
C ASP A 1066 -31.16 -20.84 -34.25
N ARG A 1067 -30.19 -19.95 -34.02
CA ARG A 1067 -30.33 -18.49 -34.14
C ARG A 1067 -29.45 -17.96 -35.25
N PRO A 1068 -29.87 -16.86 -35.92
CA PRO A 1068 -29.01 -16.17 -36.88
C PRO A 1068 -27.68 -15.83 -36.21
N THR A 1069 -26.62 -16.51 -36.64
CA THR A 1069 -25.31 -16.50 -35.98
C THR A 1069 -24.29 -15.90 -36.93
N SER A 1070 -23.51 -14.95 -36.43
CA SER A 1070 -22.34 -14.40 -37.12
C SER A 1070 -21.08 -14.97 -36.49
N TYR A 1071 -20.24 -15.57 -37.32
CA TYR A 1071 -18.92 -16.03 -36.91
C TYR A 1071 -17.99 -14.83 -36.76
N VAL A 1072 -17.52 -14.58 -35.53
CA VAL A 1072 -16.54 -13.52 -35.25
C VAL A 1072 -15.14 -14.11 -35.27
N SER A 1073 -14.93 -15.21 -34.55
CA SER A 1073 -13.67 -15.95 -34.51
C SER A 1073 -13.88 -17.38 -34.00
N ALA A 1074 -12.83 -18.19 -33.99
CA ALA A 1074 -12.89 -19.56 -33.49
C ALA A 1074 -13.24 -19.66 -31.99
N THR A 1075 -13.28 -18.52 -31.28
CA THR A 1075 -13.60 -18.41 -29.85
C THR A 1075 -14.78 -17.49 -29.55
N GLN A 1076 -15.40 -16.86 -30.57
CA GLN A 1076 -16.50 -15.94 -30.35
C GLN A 1076 -17.54 -15.98 -31.49
N LEU A 1077 -18.81 -16.03 -31.11
CA LEU A 1077 -19.97 -15.89 -31.99
C LEU A 1077 -20.86 -14.76 -31.48
N THR A 1078 -21.60 -14.14 -32.38
CA THR A 1078 -22.74 -13.30 -32.02
C THR A 1078 -24.02 -13.89 -32.61
N ALA A 1079 -25.11 -13.86 -31.85
CA ALA A 1079 -26.40 -14.39 -32.28
C ALA A 1079 -27.56 -13.45 -31.94
N ALA A 1080 -28.50 -13.29 -32.86
CA ALA A 1080 -29.70 -12.50 -32.62
C ALA A 1080 -30.74 -13.32 -31.83
N VAL A 1081 -31.06 -12.87 -30.62
CA VAL A 1081 -32.11 -13.43 -29.75
C VAL A 1081 -33.38 -12.58 -29.91
N PRO A 1082 -34.44 -13.08 -30.57
CA PRO A 1082 -35.68 -12.34 -30.74
C PRO A 1082 -36.47 -12.21 -29.43
N ALA A 1083 -37.32 -11.18 -29.33
CA ALA A 1083 -38.17 -10.93 -28.16
C ALA A 1083 -39.06 -12.14 -27.77
N THR A 1084 -39.44 -12.97 -28.76
CA THR A 1084 -40.23 -14.18 -28.53
C THR A 1084 -39.53 -15.24 -27.69
N ASP A 1085 -38.19 -15.27 -27.69
CA ASP A 1085 -37.40 -16.20 -26.87
C ASP A 1085 -37.41 -15.84 -25.38
N LEU A 1086 -37.88 -14.64 -25.06
CA LEU A 1086 -38.07 -14.15 -23.70
C LEU A 1086 -39.53 -14.30 -23.25
N GLY A 1087 -40.35 -15.15 -23.91
CA GLY A 1087 -41.78 -15.25 -23.63
C GLY A 1087 -42.17 -16.00 -22.35
N ALA A 1088 -41.24 -16.71 -21.72
CA ALA A 1088 -41.48 -17.45 -20.48
C ALA A 1088 -40.28 -17.33 -19.53
N ALA A 1089 -40.56 -17.14 -18.24
CA ALA A 1089 -39.54 -17.05 -17.21
C ALA A 1089 -38.88 -18.40 -16.92
N GLY A 1090 -37.61 -18.37 -16.54
CA GLY A 1090 -36.80 -19.52 -16.21
C GLY A 1090 -35.47 -19.58 -16.97
N PRO A 1091 -34.62 -20.57 -16.67
CA PRO A 1091 -33.34 -20.74 -17.34
C PRO A 1091 -33.51 -21.26 -18.78
N ALA A 1092 -32.90 -20.58 -19.75
CA ALA A 1092 -32.83 -20.97 -21.14
C ALA A 1092 -31.44 -21.58 -21.47
N PRO A 1093 -31.34 -22.89 -21.75
CA PRO A 1093 -30.09 -23.50 -22.22
C PRO A 1093 -29.63 -22.97 -23.59
N VAL A 1094 -28.37 -22.54 -23.66
CA VAL A 1094 -27.67 -22.05 -24.85
C VAL A 1094 -26.49 -22.98 -25.20
N THR A 1095 -26.41 -23.43 -26.45
CA THR A 1095 -25.32 -24.29 -26.99
C THR A 1095 -24.83 -23.79 -28.35
N VAL A 1096 -23.73 -24.33 -28.87
CA VAL A 1096 -23.22 -24.06 -30.23
C VAL A 1096 -23.11 -25.37 -31.00
N PHE A 1097 -23.49 -25.39 -32.29
CA PHE A 1097 -23.43 -26.56 -33.16
C PHE A 1097 -22.55 -26.35 -34.40
N ASN A 1098 -21.71 -27.33 -34.73
CA ASN A 1098 -20.92 -27.38 -35.97
C ASN A 1098 -21.44 -28.47 -36.93
N PRO A 1099 -21.61 -28.20 -38.24
CA PRO A 1099 -22.09 -29.18 -39.23
C PRO A 1099 -21.06 -30.27 -39.57
N ALA A 1100 -21.52 -31.34 -40.24
CA ALA A 1100 -20.70 -32.46 -40.74
C ALA A 1100 -19.92 -32.08 -42.04
N PRO A 1101 -18.87 -32.84 -42.46
CA PRO A 1101 -18.30 -34.03 -41.81
C PRO A 1101 -17.59 -33.67 -40.50
N GLY A 1102 -17.76 -34.44 -39.42
CA GLY A 1102 -17.36 -34.05 -38.06
C GLY A 1102 -18.42 -33.19 -37.34
N GLY A 1103 -17.99 -32.37 -36.38
CA GLY A 1103 -18.85 -31.42 -35.66
C GLY A 1103 -19.65 -32.02 -34.50
N GLY A 1104 -20.73 -31.32 -34.10
CA GLY A 1104 -21.59 -31.68 -32.97
C GLY A 1104 -21.97 -30.48 -32.10
N THR A 1105 -22.72 -30.73 -31.02
CA THR A 1105 -23.23 -29.69 -30.10
C THR A 1105 -22.29 -29.52 -28.88
N SER A 1106 -22.06 -28.29 -28.44
CA SER A 1106 -21.24 -27.95 -27.27
C SER A 1106 -21.86 -28.34 -25.92
N ASN A 1107 -21.09 -28.09 -24.84
CA ASN A 1107 -21.66 -27.97 -23.48
C ASN A 1107 -22.70 -26.83 -23.40
N VAL A 1108 -23.58 -26.91 -22.40
CA VAL A 1108 -24.70 -25.97 -22.18
C VAL A 1108 -24.26 -24.81 -21.28
N GLN A 1109 -24.61 -23.58 -21.65
CA GLN A 1109 -24.62 -22.39 -20.79
C GLN A 1109 -26.08 -21.99 -20.51
N TYR A 1110 -26.38 -21.44 -19.35
CA TYR A 1110 -27.75 -21.03 -19.02
C TYR A 1110 -27.89 -19.51 -19.07
N PHE A 1111 -28.90 -19.05 -19.81
CA PHE A 1111 -29.32 -17.65 -19.84
C PHE A 1111 -30.58 -17.49 -18.99
N SER A 1112 -30.62 -16.54 -18.06
CA SER A 1112 -31.78 -16.37 -17.18
C SER A 1112 -32.83 -15.46 -17.80
N VAL A 1113 -34.01 -15.99 -18.13
CA VAL A 1113 -35.20 -15.17 -18.47
C VAL A 1113 -35.96 -14.91 -17.17
N LEU A 1114 -36.00 -13.66 -16.74
CA LEU A 1114 -36.50 -13.30 -15.41
C LEU A 1114 -38.01 -13.07 -15.45
N ASP A 1115 -38.75 -13.68 -14.52
CA ASP A 1115 -40.21 -13.50 -14.45
C ASP A 1115 -40.58 -12.06 -14.14
N ALA A 1116 -41.53 -11.52 -14.90
CA ALA A 1116 -42.16 -10.24 -14.63
C ALA A 1116 -43.25 -10.39 -13.55
N SER A 1117 -43.78 -11.60 -13.29
CA SER A 1117 -44.84 -11.84 -12.30
C SER A 1117 -44.37 -12.17 -10.87
N GLY A 1118 -43.09 -11.98 -10.56
CA GLY A 1118 -42.57 -11.93 -9.18
C GLY A 1118 -41.64 -10.74 -8.90
N GLY A 1119 -41.40 -9.88 -9.89
CA GLY A 1119 -40.53 -8.71 -9.75
C GLY A 1119 -41.30 -7.54 -9.15
N PHE A 1120 -40.95 -7.16 -7.92
CA PHE A 1120 -41.32 -5.87 -7.37
C PHE A 1120 -40.40 -4.80 -7.99
N PHE A 1121 -40.96 -3.84 -8.72
CA PHE A 1121 -40.22 -2.70 -9.28
C PHE A 1121 -40.89 -1.41 -8.78
N ASP A 1122 -40.19 -0.65 -7.94
CA ASP A 1122 -40.62 0.67 -7.46
C ASP A 1122 -39.69 1.73 -8.03
N ASP A 1123 -40.27 2.74 -8.68
CA ASP A 1123 -39.58 3.90 -9.23
C ASP A 1123 -39.58 5.10 -8.26
N PHE A 1124 -40.14 4.91 -7.06
CA PHE A 1124 -40.28 5.88 -5.98
C PHE A 1124 -40.99 7.17 -6.39
N ASN A 1125 -41.85 7.14 -7.41
CA ASN A 1125 -42.61 8.31 -7.88
C ASN A 1125 -43.89 8.54 -7.04
N ARG A 1126 -43.74 8.63 -5.71
CA ARG A 1126 -44.84 8.71 -4.72
C ARG A 1126 -44.40 9.44 -3.44
N PRO A 1127 -45.30 9.86 -2.53
CA PRO A 1127 -44.93 10.49 -1.26
C PRO A 1127 -44.36 9.50 -0.21
N ASN A 1128 -43.51 9.98 0.71
CA ASN A 1128 -42.70 9.21 1.72
C ASN A 1128 -43.48 8.30 2.72
N SER A 1129 -44.75 7.95 2.51
CA SER A 1129 -45.52 7.10 3.45
C SER A 1129 -46.62 6.26 2.80
N ALA A 1130 -46.58 6.06 1.48
CA ALA A 1130 -47.56 5.23 0.79
C ALA A 1130 -47.24 3.73 0.92
N ASP A 1131 -48.27 2.88 0.84
CA ASP A 1131 -48.11 1.43 0.67
C ASP A 1131 -47.42 1.16 -0.68
N LEU A 1132 -46.41 0.29 -0.72
CA LEU A 1132 -45.58 0.06 -1.91
C LEU A 1132 -46.29 -0.85 -2.94
N GLY A 1133 -47.35 -1.55 -2.52
CA GLY A 1133 -48.07 -2.53 -3.32
C GLY A 1133 -47.56 -3.96 -3.13
N ASN A 1134 -48.39 -4.95 -3.44
CA ASN A 1134 -48.11 -6.39 -3.30
C ASN A 1134 -47.58 -6.82 -1.91
N GLY A 1135 -47.97 -6.12 -0.85
CA GLY A 1135 -47.64 -6.44 0.54
C GLY A 1135 -46.25 -5.99 1.02
N TRP A 1136 -45.52 -5.22 0.20
CA TRP A 1136 -44.29 -4.55 0.61
C TRP A 1136 -44.62 -3.23 1.32
N THR A 1137 -43.91 -2.89 2.39
CA THR A 1137 -44.14 -1.63 3.13
C THR A 1137 -42.81 -0.94 3.46
N GLU A 1138 -42.85 0.36 3.75
CA GLU A 1138 -41.70 1.21 4.09
C GLU A 1138 -41.57 1.40 5.61
N LYS A 1139 -40.40 1.09 6.21
CA LYS A 1139 -40.27 0.93 7.69
C LYS A 1139 -40.03 2.24 8.42
N TYR A 1140 -39.19 3.10 7.84
CA TYR A 1140 -38.66 4.30 8.50
C TYR A 1140 -38.70 5.54 7.58
N PRO A 1141 -39.91 6.08 7.32
CA PRO A 1141 -40.10 7.34 6.58
C PRO A 1141 -39.24 8.55 7.01
N PRO A 1142 -38.80 8.70 8.28
CA PRO A 1142 -37.99 9.86 8.68
C PRO A 1142 -36.52 9.81 8.25
N ALA A 1143 -35.97 8.62 7.96
CA ALA A 1143 -34.56 8.45 7.60
C ALA A 1143 -34.27 8.75 6.12
N PHE A 1144 -35.31 8.70 5.28
CA PHE A 1144 -35.22 8.86 3.83
C PHE A 1144 -36.25 9.87 3.31
N SER A 1145 -35.93 10.50 2.19
CA SER A 1145 -36.86 11.38 1.48
C SER A 1145 -36.75 11.21 -0.01
N ILE A 1146 -37.88 11.24 -0.70
CA ILE A 1146 -37.93 11.19 -2.15
C ILE A 1146 -37.70 12.61 -2.69
N GLN A 1147 -36.57 12.80 -3.37
CA GLN A 1147 -36.21 14.05 -4.03
C GLN A 1147 -35.91 13.77 -5.51
N ASN A 1148 -36.57 14.49 -6.42
CA ASN A 1148 -36.41 14.31 -7.87
C ASN A 1148 -36.60 12.86 -8.37
N ASN A 1149 -37.58 12.13 -7.81
CA ASN A 1149 -37.83 10.71 -8.09
C ASN A 1149 -36.66 9.78 -7.72
N GLU A 1150 -35.77 10.22 -6.84
CA GLU A 1150 -34.69 9.41 -6.27
C GLU A 1150 -34.83 9.39 -4.74
N VAL A 1151 -34.52 8.26 -4.10
CA VAL A 1151 -34.51 8.18 -2.64
C VAL A 1151 -33.19 8.73 -2.13
N VAL A 1152 -33.27 9.77 -1.32
CA VAL A 1152 -32.12 10.43 -0.71
C VAL A 1152 -32.19 10.23 0.79
N MET A 1153 -31.10 9.73 1.39
CA MET A 1153 -30.97 9.64 2.84
C MET A 1153 -30.94 11.06 3.43
N ILE A 1154 -31.77 11.33 4.45
CA ILE A 1154 -31.90 12.65 5.08
C ILE A 1154 -31.63 12.64 6.59
N ASP A 1155 -31.24 11.50 7.16
CA ASP A 1155 -31.02 11.38 8.61
C ASP A 1155 -29.83 12.22 9.11
N THR A 1156 -30.00 12.83 10.28
CA THR A 1156 -28.99 13.65 10.99
C THR A 1156 -28.83 13.27 12.47
N GLY A 1157 -29.39 12.14 12.93
CA GLY A 1157 -29.29 11.64 14.31
C GLY A 1157 -28.55 10.29 14.46
N ILE A 1158 -28.29 9.87 15.72
CA ILE A 1158 -27.69 8.56 16.04
C ILE A 1158 -28.82 7.52 16.16
N ILE A 1159 -29.08 6.78 15.07
CA ILE A 1159 -29.62 5.42 15.13
C ILE A 1159 -28.75 4.56 14.21
N ASP A 1160 -28.39 3.35 14.67
CA ASP A 1160 -27.30 2.57 14.10
C ASP A 1160 -27.75 1.30 13.33
N TYR A 1161 -26.94 0.97 12.31
CA TYR A 1161 -26.74 -0.23 11.47
C TYR A 1161 -27.81 -0.83 10.51
N HIS A 1162 -29.09 -0.41 10.41
CA HIS A 1162 -30.15 -1.25 9.76
C HIS A 1162 -31.18 -0.60 8.79
N ASP A 1163 -30.93 0.57 8.19
CA ASP A 1163 -32.00 1.28 7.46
C ASP A 1163 -32.30 0.72 6.05
N THR A 1164 -33.26 -0.20 6.00
CA THR A 1164 -33.80 -0.83 4.78
C THR A 1164 -35.14 -0.18 4.41
N ILE A 1165 -35.28 0.26 3.16
CA ILE A 1165 -36.49 0.98 2.68
C ILE A 1165 -37.67 0.01 2.47
N VAL A 1166 -37.43 -1.23 2.04
CA VAL A 1166 -38.48 -2.11 1.48
C VAL A 1166 -38.32 -3.56 2.00
N TYR A 1167 -39.39 -4.19 2.50
CA TYR A 1167 -39.37 -5.58 3.00
C TYR A 1167 -40.53 -6.42 2.47
N ARG A 1168 -40.23 -7.71 2.24
CA ARG A 1168 -41.14 -8.68 1.61
C ARG A 1168 -42.19 -9.19 2.61
N PRO A 1169 -43.45 -9.38 2.21
CA PRO A 1169 -44.48 -9.93 3.10
C PRO A 1169 -44.19 -11.37 3.55
N ALA A 1170 -44.61 -11.68 4.78
CA ALA A 1170 -44.55 -12.97 5.43
C ALA A 1170 -45.38 -14.03 4.69
N GLY A 1171 -44.77 -14.82 3.78
CA GLY A 1171 -45.47 -15.93 3.13
C GLY A 1171 -44.83 -16.53 1.87
N GLU A 1172 -43.81 -15.91 1.29
CA GLU A 1172 -43.16 -16.41 0.07
C GLU A 1172 -41.75 -16.98 0.34
N ASP A 1173 -41.65 -18.29 0.63
CA ASP A 1173 -40.37 -19.02 0.77
C ASP A 1173 -39.77 -19.32 -0.62
N LEU A 1174 -39.05 -18.35 -1.19
CA LEU A 1174 -38.28 -18.55 -2.43
C LEU A 1174 -36.81 -18.86 -2.10
N ARG A 1175 -36.32 -20.00 -2.59
CA ARG A 1175 -34.93 -20.43 -2.41
C ARG A 1175 -33.96 -19.79 -3.39
N ASP A 1176 -34.47 -19.34 -4.55
CA ASP A 1176 -33.71 -18.69 -5.60
C ASP A 1176 -34.31 -17.29 -5.85
N VAL A 1177 -33.52 -16.25 -5.63
CA VAL A 1177 -33.93 -14.84 -5.82
C VAL A 1177 -32.82 -14.07 -6.54
N GLU A 1178 -33.21 -13.15 -7.43
CA GLU A 1178 -32.30 -12.15 -8.02
C GLU A 1178 -32.81 -10.76 -7.60
N LEU A 1179 -31.93 -9.94 -7.02
CA LEU A 1179 -32.27 -8.59 -6.59
C LEU A 1179 -31.40 -7.59 -7.36
N GLY A 1180 -32.04 -6.68 -8.08
CA GLY A 1180 -31.35 -5.59 -8.77
C GLY A 1180 -31.60 -4.26 -8.10
N LEU A 1181 -30.57 -3.46 -7.87
CA LEU A 1181 -30.73 -2.07 -7.46
C LEU A 1181 -29.88 -1.13 -8.33
N GLU A 1182 -30.52 -0.08 -8.84
CA GLU A 1182 -29.84 1.01 -9.53
C GLU A 1182 -29.58 2.19 -8.59
N PHE A 1183 -28.39 2.78 -8.68
CA PHE A 1183 -28.01 3.91 -7.83
C PHE A 1183 -27.05 4.88 -8.55
N ARG A 1184 -26.94 6.08 -7.99
CA ARG A 1184 -25.91 7.08 -8.30
C ARG A 1184 -25.16 7.44 -7.02
N VAL A 1185 -23.91 7.85 -7.16
CA VAL A 1185 -23.15 8.39 -6.02
C VAL A 1185 -23.38 9.89 -5.95
N LEU A 1186 -24.00 10.38 -4.88
CA LEU A 1186 -24.19 11.82 -4.66
C LEU A 1186 -22.90 12.42 -4.08
N SER A 1187 -22.48 13.57 -4.62
CA SER A 1187 -21.18 14.20 -4.33
C SER A 1187 -21.03 14.76 -2.90
N THR A 1188 -22.09 14.72 -2.08
CA THR A 1188 -22.15 15.37 -0.76
C THR A 1188 -22.17 14.40 0.43
N LEU A 1189 -22.15 13.08 0.21
CA LEU A 1189 -22.12 12.08 1.30
C LEU A 1189 -20.70 11.50 1.46
N ALA A 1190 -20.22 11.43 2.70
CA ALA A 1190 -18.82 11.07 3.00
C ALA A 1190 -18.48 9.60 2.72
N PHE A 1191 -19.47 8.69 2.66
CA PHE A 1191 -19.28 7.25 2.39
C PHE A 1191 -20.53 6.66 1.71
N PRO A 1192 -20.53 6.31 0.41
CA PRO A 1192 -21.67 5.67 -0.22
C PRO A 1192 -21.74 4.20 0.24
N GLN A 1193 -22.68 3.88 1.13
CA GLN A 1193 -23.00 2.50 1.50
C GLN A 1193 -24.34 2.10 0.92
N LEU A 1194 -24.41 0.90 0.35
CA LEU A 1194 -25.65 0.36 -0.18
C LEU A 1194 -25.82 -1.09 0.27
N HIS A 1195 -26.87 -1.39 1.04
CA HIS A 1195 -27.08 -2.73 1.61
C HIS A 1195 -28.31 -3.40 0.98
N ALA A 1196 -28.09 -4.43 0.17
CA ALA A 1196 -29.14 -5.34 -0.27
C ALA A 1196 -29.24 -6.52 0.71
N ARG A 1197 -30.37 -6.71 1.40
CA ARG A 1197 -30.57 -7.81 2.37
C ARG A 1197 -31.67 -8.75 1.91
N VAL A 1198 -31.38 -10.04 1.88
CA VAL A 1198 -32.38 -11.10 1.68
C VAL A 1198 -32.54 -11.86 2.98
N GLN A 1199 -33.75 -11.82 3.56
CA GLN A 1199 -34.10 -12.48 4.82
C GLN A 1199 -35.06 -13.63 4.55
N ARG A 1200 -34.86 -14.76 5.23
CA ARG A 1200 -35.58 -16.02 4.96
C ARG A 1200 -36.95 -16.13 5.64
N ASP A 1201 -37.21 -15.44 6.77
CA ASP A 1201 -38.45 -15.54 7.56
C ASP A 1201 -38.89 -14.20 8.22
N THR A 1202 -40.13 -14.15 8.72
CA THR A 1202 -41.04 -13.00 8.95
C THR A 1202 -40.55 -11.73 9.70
N ILE A 1203 -41.19 -10.59 9.36
CA ILE A 1203 -40.89 -9.18 9.70
C ILE A 1203 -40.88 -8.79 11.20
N GLU A 1204 -41.38 -9.64 12.10
CA GLU A 1204 -41.67 -9.23 13.48
C GLU A 1204 -40.53 -9.45 14.48
N GLN A 1205 -39.44 -10.14 14.10
CA GLN A 1205 -38.26 -10.29 14.97
C GLN A 1205 -36.98 -9.71 14.32
N PRO A 1206 -36.43 -8.61 14.85
CA PRO A 1206 -35.08 -8.20 14.52
C PRO A 1206 -34.08 -9.19 15.15
N ASP A 1207 -33.09 -9.62 14.36
CA ASP A 1207 -31.81 -10.19 14.80
C ASP A 1207 -31.66 -11.70 15.09
N THR A 1208 -32.44 -12.59 14.47
CA THR A 1208 -32.25 -14.06 14.66
C THR A 1208 -32.10 -14.89 13.37
N LEU A 1209 -31.92 -14.26 12.20
CA LEU A 1209 -31.97 -14.97 10.91
C LEU A 1209 -30.70 -14.80 10.07
N ASP A 1210 -30.39 -15.84 9.27
CA ASP A 1210 -29.34 -15.81 8.24
C ASP A 1210 -29.70 -14.80 7.15
N ALA A 1211 -28.81 -13.85 6.88
CA ALA A 1211 -28.97 -12.86 5.81
C ALA A 1211 -27.76 -12.84 4.88
N TYR A 1212 -28.00 -12.65 3.58
CA TYR A 1212 -26.97 -12.36 2.59
C TYR A 1212 -26.97 -10.88 2.26
N LEU A 1213 -25.78 -10.29 2.25
CA LEU A 1213 -25.56 -8.87 2.01
C LEU A 1213 -24.64 -8.69 0.80
N LEU A 1214 -25.06 -7.81 -0.10
CA LEU A 1214 -24.18 -7.24 -1.14
C LEU A 1214 -24.07 -5.74 -0.87
N PHE A 1215 -22.85 -5.24 -0.71
CA PHE A 1215 -22.62 -3.82 -0.48
C PHE A 1215 -21.38 -3.26 -1.18
N VAL A 1216 -21.40 -1.96 -1.43
CA VAL A 1216 -20.26 -1.19 -1.93
C VAL A 1216 -19.54 -0.58 -0.73
N ASP A 1217 -18.28 -0.96 -0.56
CA ASP A 1217 -17.45 -0.56 0.56
C ASP A 1217 -16.72 0.76 0.25
N GLY A 1218 -16.83 1.74 1.16
CA GLY A 1218 -16.41 3.13 0.97
C GLY A 1218 -15.20 3.58 1.80
N PHE A 1219 -14.44 2.67 2.41
CA PHE A 1219 -13.21 3.02 3.13
C PHE A 1219 -12.07 3.42 2.15
N GLU A 1220 -12.01 4.72 1.80
CA GLU A 1220 -10.94 5.48 1.09
C GLU A 1220 -10.81 5.43 -0.46
N PRO A 1221 -10.24 6.49 -1.12
CA PRO A 1221 -10.47 6.77 -2.54
C PRO A 1221 -9.45 6.13 -3.48
N SER A 1222 -9.72 4.91 -3.96
CA SER A 1222 -9.17 4.27 -5.18
C SER A 1222 -9.93 2.95 -5.41
N PRO A 1223 -10.19 2.54 -6.67
CA PRO A 1223 -11.51 2.06 -7.10
C PRO A 1223 -12.14 1.11 -6.07
N GLY A 1224 -13.30 1.52 -5.54
CA GLY A 1224 -14.02 0.74 -4.53
C GLY A 1224 -14.28 -0.69 -4.97
N ARG A 1225 -14.85 -1.48 -4.07
CA ARG A 1225 -15.20 -2.87 -4.36
C ARG A 1225 -16.64 -3.13 -3.96
N ALA A 1226 -17.29 -4.04 -4.67
CA ALA A 1226 -18.48 -4.70 -4.14
C ALA A 1226 -18.04 -5.90 -3.29
N VAL A 1227 -18.69 -6.09 -2.15
CA VAL A 1227 -18.41 -7.18 -1.19
C VAL A 1227 -19.69 -7.98 -0.97
N ILE A 1228 -19.59 -9.30 -1.08
CA ILE A 1228 -20.65 -10.24 -0.68
C ILE A 1228 -20.31 -10.76 0.72
N ALA A 1229 -21.26 -10.67 1.66
CA ALA A 1229 -21.11 -11.15 3.03
C ALA A 1229 -22.35 -11.95 3.48
N ARG A 1230 -22.16 -12.89 4.42
CA ARG A 1230 -23.26 -13.55 5.13
C ARG A 1230 -23.28 -13.07 6.58
N GLN A 1231 -24.42 -12.64 7.07
CA GLN A 1231 -24.62 -12.35 8.48
C GLN A 1231 -25.19 -13.58 9.17
N ALA A 1232 -24.50 -14.05 10.20
CA ALA A 1232 -24.97 -15.15 11.04
C ALA A 1232 -26.13 -14.67 11.92
N PRO A 1233 -27.00 -15.58 12.43
CA PRO A 1233 -28.17 -15.25 13.25
C PRO A 1233 -27.85 -14.68 14.66
N VAL A 1234 -26.62 -14.19 14.89
CA VAL A 1234 -26.19 -13.54 16.13
C VAL A 1234 -25.89 -12.07 15.82
N ALA A 1235 -26.53 -11.15 16.57
CA ALA A 1235 -26.39 -9.71 16.37
C ALA A 1235 -24.91 -9.27 16.26
N GLY A 1236 -24.57 -8.60 15.15
CA GLY A 1236 -23.24 -8.03 14.90
C GLY A 1236 -22.13 -8.99 14.45
N GLN A 1237 -22.40 -10.30 14.25
CA GLN A 1237 -21.40 -11.23 13.70
C GLN A 1237 -21.62 -11.52 12.21
N PHE A 1238 -20.70 -11.01 11.39
CA PHE A 1238 -20.63 -11.30 9.96
C PHE A 1238 -19.63 -12.44 9.71
N GLU A 1239 -20.08 -13.50 9.04
CA GLU A 1239 -19.19 -14.46 8.40
C GLU A 1239 -18.85 -13.93 7.00
N CYS A 1240 -17.74 -13.21 6.89
CA CYS A 1240 -17.28 -12.68 5.60
C CYS A 1240 -16.64 -13.80 4.74
N TYR A 1241 -17.38 -14.31 3.76
CA TYR A 1241 -16.77 -14.99 2.61
C TYR A 1241 -16.30 -13.93 1.61
N MET A 1242 -15.09 -13.39 1.81
CA MET A 1242 -14.60 -12.23 1.05
C MET A 1242 -14.27 -12.55 -0.41
N LEU A 1243 -15.27 -12.63 -1.28
CA LEU A 1243 -15.07 -12.32 -2.70
C LEU A 1243 -15.21 -10.81 -2.87
N GLY A 1244 -14.09 -10.10 -2.82
CA GLY A 1244 -14.04 -8.70 -3.21
C GLY A 1244 -14.09 -8.61 -4.73
N ILE A 1245 -15.08 -7.91 -5.27
CA ILE A 1245 -15.20 -7.64 -6.70
C ILE A 1245 -14.62 -6.24 -6.94
N PRO A 1246 -13.34 -6.12 -7.36
CA PRO A 1246 -12.72 -4.82 -7.55
C PRO A 1246 -13.37 -4.11 -8.74
N PHE A 1247 -13.68 -2.83 -8.58
CA PHE A 1247 -14.08 -2.03 -9.73
C PHE A 1247 -12.84 -1.70 -10.59
N PRO A 1248 -12.97 -1.71 -11.92
CA PRO A 1248 -11.87 -1.35 -12.82
C PRO A 1248 -11.54 0.15 -12.78
N SER A 1249 -12.44 0.98 -12.24
CA SER A 1249 -12.26 2.43 -12.05
C SER A 1249 -13.14 2.96 -10.91
N PRO A 1250 -12.82 4.13 -10.31
CA PRO A 1250 -13.65 4.73 -9.27
C PRO A 1250 -15.05 5.10 -9.80
N LEU A 1251 -16.08 4.92 -8.96
CA LEU A 1251 -17.44 5.33 -9.28
C LEU A 1251 -17.51 6.87 -9.40
N GLN A 1252 -18.22 7.36 -10.42
CA GLN A 1252 -18.39 8.77 -10.75
C GLN A 1252 -19.82 9.20 -10.42
N GLY A 1253 -19.99 10.40 -9.84
CA GLY A 1253 -21.32 10.89 -9.48
C GLY A 1253 -22.25 11.19 -10.67
N THR A 1254 -21.72 11.27 -11.90
CA THR A 1254 -22.50 11.47 -13.14
C THR A 1254 -23.12 10.19 -13.67
N ASP A 1255 -22.63 9.02 -13.24
CA ASP A 1255 -22.94 7.73 -13.83
C ASP A 1255 -23.99 6.99 -13.01
N ARG A 1256 -24.71 6.06 -13.64
CA ARG A 1256 -25.64 5.13 -12.98
C ARG A 1256 -25.01 3.77 -12.90
N TYR A 1257 -25.12 3.15 -11.73
CA TYR A 1257 -24.60 1.82 -11.45
C TYR A 1257 -25.73 0.89 -11.06
N ARG A 1258 -25.60 -0.39 -11.37
CA ARG A 1258 -26.57 -1.43 -11.01
C ARG A 1258 -25.85 -2.57 -10.30
N LEU A 1259 -26.30 -2.90 -9.09
CA LEU A 1259 -25.94 -4.15 -8.41
C LEU A 1259 -26.99 -5.21 -8.74
N ARG A 1260 -26.56 -6.46 -8.94
CA ARG A 1260 -27.43 -7.62 -9.22
C ARG A 1260 -26.94 -8.82 -8.44
#